data_AF-A0A7L0UP23-F1
#
_entry.id   AF-A0A7L0UP23-F1
#
_cell.length_a   1.000
_cell.length_b   1.000
_cell.length_c   1.000
_cell.angle_alpha   90.00
_cell.angle_beta   90.00
_cell.angle_gamma   90.00
#
_symmetry.space_group_name_H-M   'P 1'
#
loop_
_entity.id
_entity.type
_entity.pdbx_description
1 polymer ?
#
loop_
_entity_poly.entity_id
_entity_poly.type
_entity_poly.pdbx_seq_one_letter_code
_entity_poly.pdbx_strand_id
1 'polypeptide(L)'
;QVMEGEVYYHFKHRGTRQKALSRHWGWNMRLRKEPKVLWFEQQTLKRRAKRSVSVVPTDPWFHKQWYMNNDINPDLNILTAWSKGYTGLGVVLTILDDGIEKDHPDLSANYDPLASYDFNSNDPDPQPRYSTGDENRHGTRCAGEVAAAANNRICGAGVAYNAKVGGVRMLDGPITDVVEAQSLSLRSQHIHIYSASWGPEDDGRTVDGPGVLATEALHRGVTKGRGGLGSIFIWASGNGGINYDNCNCDGYTNSIYTVSVGSVLASGRRPWYGEGCSAILTTTYSSRTTSEVQIVTTDLHHGCTDKHTGTSASAPLAAGMVALALEANPALTWRDLQHLIVRSSKPAHLQAEDWAANGVGRKVSHHYGYGLLDSGLLVEMAKAWRGTQPQQRCSVKVLHSPRNIGSKLTVSTDVSVCSGMTERIRSLEHVQVQLSLSYSRRGDLVMALTSPMGTRSTLVTVRPYDTSQSGYKDWTFMSTHFWDENPNGTWTLQLENKGDAYNTVLSLLPSGLLTSFLLHLHGTDEDMTSRRFTAPSMDQCVRRDVQGACEGESLGRRGQCSWPWVAPQPGSCHHPSAECRSPLYAYQRSCLSYCPPHSYSQTRRAAATANTARVCASCHPSCYTCQGASANNCTACPPAGTLDEFTHSCSPP
;
A
#
# COMPACT_ATOMS: atom_id res chain seq x y z
N GLN A 1 2.19 40.14 35.58
CA GLN A 1 1.46 38.90 35.92
C GLN A 1 2.01 37.79 35.02
N VAL A 2 2.14 36.57 35.53
CA VAL A 2 2.60 35.41 34.74
C VAL A 2 1.43 34.75 34.02
N MET A 3 0.28 34.72 34.68
CA MET A 3 -0.97 34.22 34.16
C MET A 3 -2.01 35.33 34.32
N GLU A 4 -2.71 35.66 33.25
CA GLU A 4 -3.69 36.74 33.24
C GLU A 4 -4.88 36.36 34.15
N GLY A 5 -5.31 37.29 35.02
CA GLY A 5 -6.38 37.05 35.99
C GLY A 5 -5.96 36.34 37.30
N GLU A 6 -4.72 35.85 37.41
CA GLU A 6 -4.26 35.04 38.53
C GLU A 6 -3.23 35.76 39.42
N VAL A 7 -3.11 35.37 40.69
CA VAL A 7 -2.20 36.00 41.68
C VAL A 7 -0.71 35.61 41.52
N TYR A 8 -0.28 35.26 40.31
CA TYR A 8 1.10 34.90 39.98
C TYR A 8 1.85 36.08 39.34
N TYR A 9 2.96 36.49 39.97
CA TYR A 9 3.74 37.64 39.56
C TYR A 9 5.19 37.25 39.27
N HIS A 10 5.77 37.81 38.20
CA HIS A 10 7.18 37.64 37.85
C HIS A 10 7.94 38.94 38.10
N PHE A 11 8.94 38.86 38.96
CA PHE A 11 9.78 39.99 39.35
C PHE A 11 11.18 39.83 38.75
N LYS A 12 11.73 40.90 38.19
CA LYS A 12 13.08 40.93 37.61
C LYS A 12 13.99 41.83 38.43
N HIS A 13 15.06 41.28 39.00
CA HIS A 13 16.06 42.05 39.74
C HIS A 13 17.29 42.33 38.87
N ARG A 14 17.81 43.56 38.88
CA ARG A 14 18.96 43.96 38.04
C ARG A 14 20.26 43.22 38.40
N GLY A 15 20.40 42.79 39.66
CA GLY A 15 21.56 42.02 40.14
C GLY A 15 21.50 40.50 39.90
N THR A 16 20.42 39.96 39.31
CA THR A 16 20.30 38.52 39.02
C THR A 16 20.60 38.22 37.55
N ARG A 17 21.52 37.31 37.26
CA ARG A 17 21.82 36.86 35.89
C ARG A 17 20.66 36.03 35.34
N GLN A 18 20.16 36.36 34.14
CA GLN A 18 19.02 35.67 33.51
C GLN A 18 19.28 34.19 33.14
N LYS A 19 20.54 33.76 33.10
CA LYS A 19 20.97 32.41 32.69
C LYS A 19 21.72 31.66 33.80
N ALA A 20 21.28 31.82 35.05
CA ALA A 20 21.87 31.09 36.17
C ALA A 20 21.32 29.64 36.24
N LEU A 21 22.23 28.66 36.35
CA LEU A 21 21.90 27.24 36.56
C LEU A 21 21.62 26.91 38.04
N SER A 22 22.03 27.79 38.96
CA SER A 22 21.87 27.63 40.41
C SER A 22 21.16 28.85 41.03
N ARG A 23 20.48 28.61 42.17
CA ARG A 23 19.73 29.65 42.90
C ARG A 23 20.67 30.63 43.59
N HIS A 24 20.36 31.92 43.53
CA HIS A 24 21.12 33.00 44.16
C HIS A 24 20.55 33.31 45.55
N TRP A 25 21.26 32.94 46.61
CA TRP A 25 20.74 32.98 47.98
C TRP A 25 20.50 34.40 48.55
N GLY A 26 21.37 35.37 48.23
CA GLY A 26 21.35 36.69 48.90
C GLY A 26 20.15 37.60 48.57
N TRP A 27 19.60 37.55 47.35
CA TRP A 27 18.55 38.48 46.90
C TRP A 27 17.12 38.02 47.24
N ASN A 28 16.96 36.77 47.65
CA ASN A 28 15.67 36.13 47.90
C ASN A 28 15.17 36.31 49.35
N MET A 29 16.03 36.76 50.27
CA MET A 29 15.73 36.86 51.70
C MET A 29 14.61 37.84 52.04
N ARG A 30 14.43 38.92 51.26
CA ARG A 30 13.37 39.91 51.51
C ARG A 30 11.99 39.37 51.13
N LEU A 31 11.88 38.68 49.99
CA LEU A 31 10.63 38.03 49.56
C LEU A 31 10.23 36.89 50.50
N ARG A 32 11.21 36.18 51.08
CA ARG A 32 10.97 35.14 52.10
C ARG A 32 10.40 35.69 53.42
N LYS A 33 10.64 36.97 53.72
CA LYS A 33 10.19 37.62 54.96
C LYS A 33 8.90 38.44 54.79
N GLU A 34 8.36 38.54 53.57
CA GLU A 34 7.13 39.28 53.30
C GLU A 34 5.90 38.41 53.61
N PRO A 35 5.07 38.75 54.62
CA PRO A 35 3.95 37.91 55.06
C PRO A 35 2.88 37.67 53.98
N LYS A 36 2.79 38.51 52.95
CA LYS A 36 1.85 38.33 51.83
C LYS A 36 2.36 37.38 50.72
N VAL A 37 3.62 36.97 50.77
CA VAL A 37 4.21 36.05 49.77
C VAL A 37 4.10 34.62 50.27
N LEU A 38 3.08 33.90 49.81
CA LEU A 38 2.84 32.50 50.19
C LEU A 38 3.98 31.56 49.75
N TRP A 39 4.52 31.81 48.57
CA TRP A 39 5.67 31.10 48.02
C TRP A 39 6.36 31.98 46.98
N PHE A 40 7.66 31.74 46.78
CA PHE A 40 8.39 32.27 45.65
C PHE A 40 9.38 31.23 45.14
N GLU A 41 9.64 31.24 43.83
CA GLU A 41 10.69 30.44 43.22
C GLU A 41 11.50 31.25 42.23
N GLN A 42 12.82 31.26 42.44
CA GLN A 42 13.74 31.82 41.45
C GLN A 42 13.75 30.96 40.20
N GLN A 43 13.44 31.56 39.06
CA GLN A 43 13.49 30.90 37.77
C GLN A 43 14.95 30.53 37.44
N THR A 44 15.20 29.23 37.30
CA THR A 44 16.46 28.68 36.78
C THR A 44 16.24 28.13 35.39
N LEU A 45 17.30 28.10 34.57
CA LEU A 45 17.23 27.45 33.27
C LEU A 45 16.83 25.98 33.44
N LYS A 46 15.68 25.60 32.90
CA LYS A 46 15.26 24.20 32.83
C LYS A 46 15.91 23.59 31.57
N ARG A 47 16.60 22.46 31.74
CA ARG A 47 17.06 21.65 30.60
C ARG A 47 15.85 20.98 29.97
N ARG A 48 15.43 21.47 28.82
CA ARG A 48 14.34 20.92 27.99
C ARG A 48 14.94 20.58 26.63
N ALA A 49 14.81 19.34 26.18
CA ALA A 49 15.09 18.96 24.81
C ALA A 49 13.77 18.87 24.05
N LYS A 50 13.74 19.31 22.79
CA LYS A 50 12.64 18.99 21.89
C LYS A 50 12.68 17.47 21.70
N ARG A 51 11.58 16.74 21.96
CA ARG A 51 11.49 15.32 21.59
C ARG A 51 11.49 15.27 20.06
N SER A 52 12.64 15.09 19.45
CA SER A 52 12.75 14.80 18.02
C SER A 52 12.73 13.28 17.85
N VAL A 53 11.69 12.75 17.22
CA VAL A 53 11.69 11.36 16.73
C VAL A 53 12.68 11.34 15.57
N SER A 54 13.72 10.51 15.66
CA SER A 54 14.62 10.27 14.52
C SER A 54 13.81 9.54 13.45
N VAL A 55 13.72 10.09 12.24
CA VAL A 55 13.02 9.44 11.11
C VAL A 55 13.90 8.36 10.49
N VAL A 56 15.22 8.57 10.54
CA VAL A 56 16.21 7.59 10.08
C VAL A 56 16.47 6.58 11.21
N PRO A 57 16.29 5.27 10.97
CA PRO A 57 16.60 4.22 11.94
C PRO A 57 18.07 4.18 12.33
N THR A 58 18.36 3.81 13.58
CA THR A 58 19.73 3.72 14.11
C THR A 58 20.40 2.37 13.89
N ASP A 59 19.77 1.47 13.14
CA ASP A 59 20.17 0.08 12.98
C ASP A 59 21.43 -0.04 12.11
N PRO A 60 22.33 -0.98 12.44
CA PRO A 60 23.70 -1.00 11.90
C PRO A 60 23.75 -1.17 10.39
N TRP A 61 22.78 -1.83 9.76
CA TRP A 61 22.74 -2.09 8.32
C TRP A 61 21.71 -1.22 7.59
N PHE A 62 21.03 -0.27 8.25
CA PHE A 62 20.10 0.65 7.58
C PHE A 62 20.81 1.48 6.49
N HIS A 63 22.08 1.86 6.73
CA HIS A 63 22.90 2.55 5.72
C HIS A 63 23.21 1.69 4.47
N LYS A 64 22.98 0.37 4.51
CA LYS A 64 23.10 -0.51 3.34
C LYS A 64 21.77 -0.71 2.61
N GLN A 65 20.63 -0.30 3.21
CA GLN A 65 19.30 -0.38 2.61
C GLN A 65 19.09 0.76 1.61
N TRP A 66 19.90 0.75 0.55
CA TRP A 66 20.00 1.76 -0.51
C TRP A 66 18.64 2.14 -1.13
N TYR A 67 17.68 1.21 -1.13
CA TYR A 67 16.34 1.36 -1.67
C TYR A 67 15.38 2.15 -0.74
N MET A 68 15.80 2.52 0.48
CA MET A 68 14.98 3.26 1.46
C MET A 68 15.70 4.42 2.17
N ASN A 69 16.95 4.72 1.83
CA ASN A 69 17.80 5.62 2.64
C ASN A 69 18.32 6.85 1.88
N ASN A 70 17.75 7.19 0.70
CA ASN A 70 18.23 8.22 -0.22
C ASN A 70 19.66 8.04 -0.79
N ASP A 71 20.27 6.84 -0.70
CA ASP A 71 21.57 6.60 -1.35
C ASP A 71 21.47 6.59 -2.88
N ILE A 72 20.29 6.26 -3.40
CA ILE A 72 19.95 6.39 -4.82
C ILE A 72 18.80 7.37 -5.01
N ASN A 73 18.71 7.97 -6.20
CA ASN A 73 17.61 8.85 -6.58
C ASN A 73 17.07 8.48 -7.97
N PRO A 74 15.78 8.11 -8.08
CA PRO A 74 14.82 7.93 -7.00
C PRO A 74 15.15 6.70 -6.14
N ASP A 75 14.76 6.69 -4.86
CA ASP A 75 14.56 5.48 -4.07
C ASP A 75 13.04 5.19 -3.94
N LEU A 76 12.61 4.30 -3.03
CA LEU A 76 11.18 4.02 -2.81
C LEU A 76 10.44 5.11 -2.00
N ASN A 77 11.14 6.18 -1.63
CA ASN A 77 10.61 7.34 -0.88
C ASN A 77 9.99 6.96 0.48
N ILE A 78 10.53 5.91 1.12
CA ILE A 78 10.06 5.38 2.42
C ILE A 78 10.24 6.41 3.54
N LEU A 79 11.40 7.08 3.60
CA LEU A 79 11.68 8.11 4.60
C LEU A 79 10.65 9.26 4.56
N THR A 80 10.09 9.56 3.39
CA THR A 80 9.02 10.56 3.28
C THR A 80 7.73 10.07 3.95
N ALA A 81 7.35 8.79 3.80
CA ALA A 81 6.22 8.21 4.53
C ALA A 81 6.46 8.19 6.05
N TRP A 82 7.65 7.76 6.48
CA TRP A 82 8.03 7.74 7.91
C TRP A 82 8.09 9.14 8.53
N SER A 83 8.55 10.15 7.80
CA SER A 83 8.56 11.54 8.27
C SER A 83 7.16 12.09 8.58
N LYS A 84 6.13 11.47 8.02
CA LYS A 84 4.72 11.80 8.23
C LYS A 84 4.07 10.97 9.34
N GLY A 85 4.84 10.05 9.96
CA GLY A 85 4.41 9.23 11.08
C GLY A 85 3.82 7.88 10.70
N TYR A 86 3.84 7.48 9.43
CA TYR A 86 3.34 6.16 9.00
C TYR A 86 4.48 5.15 9.02
N THR A 87 4.29 4.07 9.75
CA THR A 87 5.32 3.05 10.05
C THR A 87 4.77 1.62 9.97
N GLY A 88 3.51 1.45 9.54
CA GLY A 88 2.78 0.19 9.45
C GLY A 88 1.93 -0.12 10.69
N LEU A 89 1.84 0.79 11.65
CA LEU A 89 1.21 0.51 12.94
C LEU A 89 -0.25 0.10 12.78
N GLY A 90 -0.62 -1.03 13.40
CA GLY A 90 -1.98 -1.56 13.37
C GLY A 90 -2.33 -2.36 12.10
N VAL A 91 -1.40 -2.47 11.14
CA VAL A 91 -1.54 -3.34 9.97
C VAL A 91 -0.90 -4.69 10.26
N VAL A 92 -1.54 -5.76 9.76
CA VAL A 92 -1.12 -7.16 9.90
C VAL A 92 -0.91 -7.75 8.51
N LEU A 93 0.29 -8.24 8.22
CA LEU A 93 0.66 -8.97 6.99
C LEU A 93 1.02 -10.42 7.33
N THR A 94 0.81 -11.34 6.38
CA THR A 94 1.49 -12.64 6.40
C THR A 94 2.35 -12.86 5.16
N ILE A 95 3.48 -13.54 5.34
CA ILE A 95 4.29 -14.09 4.24
C ILE A 95 3.82 -15.53 3.98
N LEU A 96 3.44 -15.86 2.75
CA LEU A 96 3.05 -17.22 2.35
C LEU A 96 4.25 -17.91 1.68
N ASP A 97 5.00 -18.73 2.42
CA ASP A 97 6.32 -19.18 1.98
C ASP A 97 6.80 -20.48 2.68
N ASP A 98 8.10 -20.63 2.87
CA ASP A 98 8.79 -21.76 3.52
C ASP A 98 8.84 -21.69 5.07
N GLY A 99 8.25 -20.64 5.65
CA GLY A 99 8.16 -20.39 7.08
C GLY A 99 8.71 -19.03 7.50
N ILE A 100 8.63 -18.73 8.80
CA ILE A 100 9.19 -17.51 9.39
C ILE A 100 9.89 -17.85 10.70
N GLU A 101 11.16 -17.47 10.82
CA GLU A 101 11.91 -17.57 12.08
C GLU A 101 11.36 -16.56 13.10
N LYS A 102 10.25 -16.94 13.74
CA LYS A 102 9.45 -16.05 14.61
C LYS A 102 10.22 -15.51 15.81
N ASP A 103 11.27 -16.22 16.22
CA ASP A 103 12.16 -15.87 17.32
C ASP A 103 13.38 -15.08 16.86
N HIS A 104 13.49 -14.73 15.57
CA HIS A 104 14.51 -13.83 15.05
C HIS A 104 14.50 -12.52 15.86
N PRO A 105 15.67 -12.05 16.35
CA PRO A 105 15.73 -10.90 17.27
C PRO A 105 15.18 -9.62 16.64
N ASP A 106 15.22 -9.53 15.31
CA ASP A 106 14.67 -8.42 14.54
C ASP A 106 13.19 -8.58 14.11
N LEU A 107 12.59 -9.77 14.29
CA LEU A 107 11.18 -10.04 13.94
C LEU A 107 10.29 -10.25 15.18
N SER A 108 10.83 -10.82 16.25
CA SER A 108 10.07 -11.28 17.43
C SER A 108 9.15 -10.23 18.07
N ALA A 109 9.52 -8.94 18.05
CA ALA A 109 8.67 -7.86 18.56
C ALA A 109 7.43 -7.59 17.68
N ASN A 110 7.55 -7.88 16.38
CA ASN A 110 6.53 -7.67 15.37
C ASN A 110 5.82 -8.96 14.94
N TYR A 111 6.34 -10.12 15.36
CA TYR A 111 5.72 -11.40 15.10
C TYR A 111 4.28 -11.47 15.62
N ASP A 112 3.39 -12.04 14.81
CA ASP A 112 2.00 -12.27 15.16
C ASP A 112 1.59 -13.74 14.92
N PRO A 113 1.33 -14.51 15.98
CA PRO A 113 0.87 -15.89 15.86
C PRO A 113 -0.54 -15.98 15.26
N LEU A 114 -1.34 -14.92 15.33
CA LEU A 114 -2.64 -14.89 14.67
C LEU A 114 -2.52 -14.74 13.14
N ALA A 115 -1.40 -14.22 12.65
CA ALA A 115 -1.08 -14.14 11.24
C ALA A 115 -0.27 -15.35 10.73
N SER A 116 -0.15 -16.42 11.52
CA SER A 116 0.77 -17.52 11.24
C SER A 116 0.12 -18.91 11.33
N TYR A 117 0.62 -19.85 10.54
CA TYR A 117 0.27 -21.28 10.59
C TYR A 117 1.26 -22.13 9.78
N ASP A 118 1.47 -23.39 10.13
CA ASP A 118 2.22 -24.36 9.34
C ASP A 118 1.27 -25.39 8.72
N PHE A 119 1.07 -25.32 7.41
CA PHE A 119 0.26 -26.28 6.66
C PHE A 119 1.05 -27.51 6.20
N ASN A 120 2.39 -27.47 6.22
CA ASN A 120 3.21 -28.63 5.93
C ASN A 120 3.21 -29.63 7.10
N SER A 121 3.23 -29.13 8.34
CA SER A 121 3.19 -29.94 9.58
C SER A 121 1.80 -29.99 10.23
N ASN A 122 0.88 -29.11 9.79
CA ASN A 122 -0.47 -28.93 10.31
C ASN A 122 -0.53 -28.55 11.80
N ASP A 123 0.19 -27.48 12.15
CA ASP A 123 0.24 -26.94 13.50
C ASP A 123 0.42 -25.39 13.46
N PRO A 124 0.24 -24.66 14.58
CA PRO A 124 0.27 -23.20 14.55
C PRO A 124 1.68 -22.58 14.51
N ASP A 125 2.75 -23.36 14.54
CA ASP A 125 4.13 -22.86 14.57
C ASP A 125 4.76 -22.84 13.15
N PRO A 126 4.94 -21.67 12.53
CA PRO A 126 5.52 -21.55 11.20
C PRO A 126 7.06 -21.62 11.17
N GLN A 127 7.70 -22.11 12.24
CA GLN A 127 9.17 -22.15 12.33
C GLN A 127 9.77 -22.88 11.11
N PRO A 128 10.75 -22.30 10.41
CA PRO A 128 11.43 -22.96 9.32
C PRO A 128 12.17 -24.20 9.82
N ARG A 129 12.16 -25.25 9.01
CA ARG A 129 13.02 -26.40 9.23
C ARG A 129 14.45 -26.03 8.81
N TYR A 130 15.38 -26.03 9.76
CA TYR A 130 16.80 -25.84 9.46
C TYR A 130 17.36 -27.05 8.71
N SER A 131 18.09 -26.79 7.64
CA SER A 131 18.79 -27.80 6.84
C SER A 131 20.21 -27.31 6.54
N THR A 132 21.11 -28.22 6.16
CA THR A 132 22.51 -27.85 5.84
C THR A 132 22.63 -26.88 4.66
N GLY A 133 21.62 -26.81 3.80
CA GLY A 133 21.57 -25.91 2.64
C GLY A 133 20.83 -24.59 2.90
N ASP A 134 20.23 -24.42 4.09
CA ASP A 134 19.37 -23.29 4.43
C ASP A 134 18.32 -23.01 3.35
N GLU A 135 17.67 -24.07 2.88
CA GLU A 135 16.66 -24.00 1.81
C GLU A 135 15.46 -23.15 2.23
N ASN A 136 15.04 -23.28 3.50
CA ASN A 136 13.85 -22.64 4.07
C ASN A 136 14.10 -21.22 4.64
N ARG A 137 14.99 -20.45 4.00
CA ARG A 137 15.35 -19.10 4.46
C ARG A 137 14.52 -17.98 3.86
N HIS A 138 13.74 -18.31 2.83
CA HIS A 138 13.18 -17.34 1.93
C HIS A 138 12.08 -16.50 2.62
N GLY A 139 11.17 -17.13 3.36
CA GLY A 139 10.11 -16.44 4.07
C GLY A 139 10.61 -15.55 5.21
N THR A 140 11.67 -15.96 5.92
CA THR A 140 12.32 -15.14 6.96
C THR A 140 12.96 -13.88 6.36
N ARG A 141 13.57 -13.98 5.17
CA ARG A 141 14.11 -12.82 4.44
C ARG A 141 13.01 -11.85 4.02
N CYS A 142 11.94 -12.38 3.43
CA CYS A 142 10.78 -11.58 3.01
C CYS A 142 10.11 -10.87 4.19
N ALA A 143 9.99 -11.53 5.35
CA ALA A 143 9.39 -10.95 6.55
C ALA A 143 10.20 -9.75 7.08
N GLY A 144 11.53 -9.82 7.02
CA GLY A 144 12.40 -8.72 7.43
C GLY A 144 12.28 -7.48 6.55
N GLU A 145 12.08 -7.65 5.25
CA GLU A 145 11.89 -6.53 4.33
C GLU A 145 10.64 -5.73 4.67
N VAL A 146 9.59 -6.41 5.14
CA VAL A 146 8.34 -5.77 5.54
C VAL A 146 8.48 -5.18 6.93
N ALA A 147 8.83 -5.99 7.93
CA ALA A 147 8.55 -5.67 9.33
C ALA A 147 9.70 -6.02 10.29
N ALA A 148 10.95 -6.06 9.83
CA ALA A 148 12.09 -5.99 10.72
C ALA A 148 11.96 -4.75 11.63
N ALA A 149 12.18 -4.93 12.92
CA ALA A 149 12.00 -3.88 13.92
C ALA A 149 13.05 -2.77 13.72
N ALA A 150 12.65 -1.52 13.90
CA ALA A 150 13.58 -0.39 13.80
C ALA A 150 14.08 0.05 15.18
N ASN A 151 15.28 0.62 15.21
CA ASN A 151 15.95 1.19 16.36
C ASN A 151 16.24 0.19 17.49
N ASN A 152 16.45 -1.07 17.16
CA ASN A 152 16.82 -2.14 18.10
C ASN A 152 18.32 -2.50 18.02
N ARG A 153 19.07 -1.90 17.07
CA ARG A 153 20.50 -2.13 16.81
C ARG A 153 20.82 -3.51 16.22
N ILE A 154 19.86 -4.15 15.59
CA ILE A 154 19.99 -5.45 14.92
C ILE A 154 19.72 -5.21 13.43
N CYS A 155 20.44 -5.92 12.55
CA CYS A 155 20.31 -5.85 11.10
C CYS A 155 19.97 -4.43 10.56
N GLY A 156 18.81 -4.27 9.92
CA GLY A 156 18.32 -3.03 9.31
C GLY A 156 16.94 -2.65 9.84
N ALA A 157 16.03 -2.20 8.99
CA ALA A 157 14.64 -1.96 9.35
C ALA A 157 13.70 -2.40 8.21
N GLY A 158 12.51 -2.88 8.55
CA GLY A 158 11.46 -3.18 7.58
C GLY A 158 10.79 -1.90 7.06
N VAL A 159 10.25 -1.94 5.85
CA VAL A 159 9.49 -0.82 5.26
C VAL A 159 8.37 -0.34 6.21
N ALA A 160 7.70 -1.29 6.84
CA ALA A 160 6.61 -1.11 7.80
C ALA A 160 7.03 -1.69 9.17
N TYR A 161 8.11 -1.14 9.75
CA TYR A 161 8.75 -1.65 10.96
C TYR A 161 7.89 -1.67 12.25
N ASN A 162 6.66 -1.13 12.25
CA ASN A 162 5.69 -1.26 13.34
C ASN A 162 4.44 -2.08 12.96
N ALA A 163 4.40 -2.63 11.74
CA ALA A 163 3.39 -3.60 11.36
C ALA A 163 3.60 -4.92 12.10
N LYS A 164 2.52 -5.69 12.22
CA LYS A 164 2.58 -7.07 12.64
C LYS A 164 2.80 -7.97 11.44
N VAL A 165 3.68 -8.96 11.59
CA VAL A 165 4.02 -9.93 10.54
C VAL A 165 3.86 -11.35 11.06
N GLY A 166 3.18 -12.18 10.28
CA GLY A 166 3.17 -13.63 10.46
C GLY A 166 3.82 -14.34 9.28
N GLY A 167 3.84 -15.66 9.35
CA GLY A 167 4.30 -16.51 8.28
C GLY A 167 3.44 -17.75 8.16
N VAL A 168 3.19 -18.15 6.92
CA VAL A 168 2.54 -19.41 6.59
C VAL A 168 3.58 -20.32 5.98
N ARG A 169 3.95 -21.38 6.70
CA ARG A 169 4.83 -22.44 6.19
C ARG A 169 3.98 -23.37 5.34
N MET A 170 4.12 -23.24 4.03
CA MET A 170 3.41 -24.04 3.05
C MET A 170 4.30 -24.56 1.92
N LEU A 171 5.48 -23.96 1.67
CA LEU A 171 6.40 -24.36 0.59
C LEU A 171 7.39 -25.49 0.95
N ASP A 172 7.53 -25.86 2.22
CA ASP A 172 8.48 -26.91 2.66
C ASP A 172 7.81 -28.30 2.69
N GLY A 173 7.11 -28.64 1.59
CA GLY A 173 6.37 -29.89 1.45
C GLY A 173 5.51 -29.93 0.18
N PRO A 174 4.69 -30.99 0.01
CA PRO A 174 3.81 -31.11 -1.15
C PRO A 174 2.79 -29.96 -1.22
N ILE A 175 2.74 -29.27 -2.36
CA ILE A 175 1.77 -28.20 -2.63
C ILE A 175 0.57 -28.78 -3.35
N THR A 176 -0.61 -28.56 -2.79
CA THR A 176 -1.89 -28.96 -3.37
C THR A 176 -2.85 -27.79 -3.34
N ASP A 177 -3.88 -27.82 -4.20
CA ASP A 177 -4.93 -26.79 -4.25
C ASP A 177 -5.56 -26.51 -2.87
N VAL A 178 -5.69 -27.54 -2.01
CA VAL A 178 -6.18 -27.37 -0.63
C VAL A 178 -5.22 -26.56 0.22
N VAL A 179 -3.91 -26.85 0.15
CA VAL A 179 -2.88 -26.14 0.93
C VAL A 179 -2.81 -24.68 0.50
N GLU A 180 -2.85 -24.41 -0.81
CA GLU A 180 -2.89 -23.06 -1.36
C GLU A 180 -4.15 -22.32 -0.89
N ALA A 181 -5.33 -22.93 -1.00
CA ALA A 181 -6.59 -22.33 -0.59
C ALA A 181 -6.65 -22.03 0.92
N GLN A 182 -6.15 -22.95 1.76
CA GLN A 182 -6.08 -22.75 3.20
C GLN A 182 -5.11 -21.61 3.56
N SER A 183 -3.95 -21.55 2.90
CA SER A 183 -2.96 -20.50 3.07
C SER A 183 -3.53 -19.13 2.70
N LEU A 184 -4.19 -19.02 1.55
CA LEU A 184 -4.79 -17.79 1.03
C LEU A 184 -6.00 -17.31 1.84
N SER A 185 -6.68 -18.22 2.53
CA SER A 185 -7.87 -17.91 3.33
C SER A 185 -7.60 -17.79 4.83
N LEU A 186 -6.35 -17.97 5.26
CA LEU A 186 -5.97 -17.94 6.67
C LEU A 186 -6.41 -16.63 7.32
N ARG A 187 -7.37 -16.72 8.25
CA ARG A 187 -7.83 -15.64 9.12
C ARG A 187 -7.96 -14.28 8.41
N SER A 188 -8.67 -14.27 7.28
CA SER A 188 -8.85 -13.08 6.42
C SER A 188 -9.56 -11.88 7.07
N GLN A 189 -10.06 -12.01 8.30
CA GLN A 189 -10.58 -10.88 9.09
C GLN A 189 -9.51 -10.21 9.95
N HIS A 190 -8.42 -10.92 10.23
CA HIS A 190 -7.29 -10.45 11.04
C HIS A 190 -6.13 -9.99 10.16
N ILE A 191 -5.78 -10.82 9.16
CA ILE A 191 -4.72 -10.53 8.21
C ILE A 191 -5.23 -9.54 7.16
N HIS A 192 -4.48 -8.46 6.94
CA HIS A 192 -4.86 -7.43 5.98
C HIS A 192 -4.26 -7.70 4.60
N ILE A 193 -2.98 -8.07 4.58
CA ILE A 193 -2.19 -8.24 3.37
C ILE A 193 -1.58 -9.66 3.40
N TYR A 194 -1.44 -10.27 2.23
CA TYR A 194 -0.77 -11.55 1.99
C TYR A 194 0.31 -11.30 0.94
N SER A 195 1.56 -11.62 1.26
CA SER A 195 2.68 -11.52 0.31
C SER A 195 3.11 -12.92 -0.10
N ALA A 196 3.17 -13.17 -1.40
CA ALA A 196 3.56 -14.45 -1.97
C ALA A 196 4.51 -14.24 -3.15
N SER A 197 5.45 -15.18 -3.30
CA SER A 197 6.48 -15.14 -4.34
C SER A 197 6.69 -16.51 -5.01
N TRP A 198 5.62 -17.31 -5.04
CA TRP A 198 5.55 -18.64 -5.63
C TRP A 198 4.51 -18.68 -6.75
N GLY A 199 4.58 -19.69 -7.61
CA GLY A 199 3.72 -19.88 -8.75
C GLY A 199 4.10 -21.15 -9.49
N PRO A 200 3.65 -21.33 -10.74
CA PRO A 200 4.13 -22.37 -11.63
C PRO A 200 5.64 -22.30 -11.85
N GLU A 201 6.22 -23.33 -12.46
CA GLU A 201 7.65 -23.34 -12.78
C GLU A 201 7.98 -22.28 -13.84
N ASP A 202 8.96 -21.42 -13.55
CA ASP A 202 9.45 -20.31 -14.37
C ASP A 202 10.34 -20.79 -15.56
N ASP A 203 9.91 -21.85 -16.26
CA ASP A 203 10.70 -22.56 -17.28
C ASP A 203 10.50 -22.06 -18.72
N GLY A 204 9.62 -21.07 -18.92
CA GLY A 204 9.27 -20.57 -20.25
C GLY A 204 8.36 -21.50 -21.05
N ARG A 205 7.74 -22.50 -20.40
CA ARG A 205 6.91 -23.54 -21.04
C ARG A 205 5.59 -23.71 -20.35
N THR A 206 5.59 -23.65 -19.03
CA THR A 206 4.44 -23.92 -18.18
C THR A 206 3.34 -22.89 -18.41
N VAL A 207 2.09 -23.35 -18.36
CA VAL A 207 0.89 -22.50 -18.32
C VAL A 207 0.01 -23.14 -17.28
N ASP A 208 -0.06 -22.54 -16.11
CA ASP A 208 -0.78 -23.08 -14.97
C ASP A 208 -1.19 -21.96 -14.01
N GLY A 209 -2.10 -22.25 -13.09
CA GLY A 209 -2.65 -21.24 -12.19
C GLY A 209 -3.34 -21.85 -10.99
N PRO A 210 -4.07 -21.03 -10.21
CA PRO A 210 -4.78 -21.52 -9.05
C PRO A 210 -5.79 -22.60 -9.42
N GLY A 211 -5.81 -23.67 -8.62
CA GLY A 211 -6.87 -24.68 -8.68
C GLY A 211 -8.24 -24.10 -8.29
N VAL A 212 -9.24 -24.98 -8.22
CA VAL A 212 -10.63 -24.57 -7.96
C VAL A 212 -10.76 -23.94 -6.57
N LEU A 213 -10.10 -24.53 -5.57
CA LEU A 213 -10.16 -24.05 -4.20
C LEU A 213 -9.33 -22.78 -4.01
N ALA A 214 -8.12 -22.71 -4.58
CA ALA A 214 -7.28 -21.53 -4.52
C ALA A 214 -7.94 -20.33 -5.22
N THR A 215 -8.60 -20.55 -6.37
CA THR A 215 -9.38 -19.53 -7.07
C THR A 215 -10.53 -19.00 -6.20
N GLU A 216 -11.28 -19.89 -5.55
CA GLU A 216 -12.35 -19.50 -4.63
C GLU A 216 -11.80 -18.80 -3.37
N ALA A 217 -10.62 -19.20 -2.89
CA ALA A 217 -9.96 -18.55 -1.75
C ALA A 217 -9.56 -17.10 -2.09
N LEU A 218 -8.98 -16.84 -3.26
CA LEU A 218 -8.69 -15.49 -3.73
C LEU A 218 -9.97 -14.65 -3.83
N HIS A 219 -11.00 -15.19 -4.50
CA HIS A 219 -12.29 -14.51 -4.65
C HIS A 219 -12.95 -14.20 -3.29
N ARG A 220 -12.98 -15.17 -2.36
CA ARG A 220 -13.48 -14.95 -0.99
C ARG A 220 -12.63 -13.98 -0.21
N GLY A 221 -11.32 -13.98 -0.41
CA GLY A 221 -10.39 -13.04 0.19
C GLY A 221 -10.77 -11.61 -0.17
N VAL A 222 -10.88 -11.29 -1.47
CA VAL A 222 -11.20 -9.92 -1.92
C VAL A 222 -12.64 -9.49 -1.65
N THR A 223 -13.58 -10.43 -1.49
CA THR A 223 -15.00 -10.11 -1.25
C THR A 223 -15.38 -10.06 0.24
N LYS A 224 -14.78 -10.92 1.06
CA LYS A 224 -15.16 -11.07 2.49
C LYS A 224 -14.05 -10.68 3.45
N GLY A 225 -12.79 -10.72 3.04
CA GLY A 225 -11.64 -10.34 3.88
C GLY A 225 -11.73 -8.91 4.39
N ARG A 226 -11.08 -8.61 5.52
CA ARG A 226 -11.05 -7.29 6.17
C ARG A 226 -12.45 -6.67 6.32
N GLY A 227 -13.42 -7.43 6.83
CA GLY A 227 -14.79 -6.96 7.02
C GLY A 227 -15.51 -6.57 5.71
N GLY A 228 -15.12 -7.16 4.58
CA GLY A 228 -15.68 -6.84 3.25
C GLY A 228 -14.91 -5.79 2.45
N LEU A 229 -13.83 -5.21 3.00
CA LEU A 229 -12.92 -4.35 2.24
C LEU A 229 -12.04 -5.14 1.24
N GLY A 230 -11.88 -6.44 1.50
CA GLY A 230 -11.09 -7.37 0.72
C GLY A 230 -9.65 -7.49 1.19
N SER A 231 -9.21 -8.73 1.35
CA SER A 231 -7.80 -9.09 1.51
C SER A 231 -6.97 -8.55 0.34
N ILE A 232 -5.73 -8.17 0.62
CA ILE A 232 -4.81 -7.66 -0.39
C ILE A 232 -3.75 -8.72 -0.65
N PHE A 233 -3.69 -9.23 -1.87
CA PHE A 233 -2.70 -10.22 -2.28
C PHE A 233 -1.63 -9.52 -3.10
N ILE A 234 -0.38 -9.51 -2.63
CA ILE A 234 0.79 -8.96 -3.34
C ILE A 234 1.61 -10.14 -3.85
N TRP A 235 1.97 -10.11 -5.13
CA TRP A 235 2.58 -11.25 -5.81
C TRP A 235 3.82 -10.84 -6.59
N ALA A 236 4.89 -11.62 -6.48
CA ALA A 236 6.08 -11.44 -7.33
C ALA A 236 5.78 -11.91 -8.76
N SER A 237 6.25 -11.16 -9.77
CA SER A 237 5.94 -11.45 -11.18
C SER A 237 6.67 -12.65 -11.80
N GLY A 238 7.48 -13.41 -11.06
CA GLY A 238 8.26 -14.56 -11.59
C GLY A 238 9.72 -14.24 -11.97
N ASN A 239 10.55 -15.28 -12.07
CA ASN A 239 12.00 -15.22 -12.32
C ASN A 239 12.45 -15.91 -13.64
N GLY A 240 11.50 -16.22 -14.53
CA GLY A 240 11.69 -16.93 -15.80
C GLY A 240 12.20 -16.09 -16.97
N GLY A 241 12.65 -14.86 -16.74
CA GLY A 241 13.07 -13.94 -17.81
C GLY A 241 14.21 -14.47 -18.69
N ILE A 242 15.13 -15.26 -18.14
CA ILE A 242 16.20 -15.92 -18.93
C ILE A 242 15.67 -17.06 -19.80
N ASN A 243 14.55 -17.64 -19.38
CA ASN A 243 13.84 -18.69 -20.10
C ASN A 243 12.82 -18.12 -21.09
N TYR A 244 12.81 -16.79 -21.29
CA TYR A 244 11.84 -16.08 -22.12
C TYR A 244 10.40 -16.35 -21.68
N ASP A 245 10.17 -16.49 -20.37
CA ASP A 245 8.83 -16.69 -19.85
C ASP A 245 8.01 -15.39 -19.84
N ASN A 246 6.71 -15.56 -19.64
CA ASN A 246 5.74 -14.48 -19.62
C ASN A 246 4.75 -14.70 -18.47
N CYS A 247 4.71 -13.79 -17.51
CA CYS A 247 3.87 -13.93 -16.33
C CYS A 247 2.35 -13.98 -16.58
N ASN A 248 1.85 -13.69 -17.79
CA ASN A 248 0.44 -13.98 -18.09
C ASN A 248 0.16 -15.49 -18.30
N CYS A 249 1.20 -16.33 -18.30
CA CYS A 249 1.11 -17.80 -18.27
C CYS A 249 1.09 -18.34 -16.84
N ASP A 250 1.29 -17.50 -15.83
CA ASP A 250 1.09 -17.79 -14.42
C ASP A 250 -0.26 -17.22 -13.95
N GLY A 251 -1.21 -18.08 -13.61
CA GLY A 251 -2.55 -17.70 -13.20
C GLY A 251 -2.63 -16.97 -11.85
N TYR A 252 -1.58 -17.01 -11.03
CA TYR A 252 -1.53 -16.26 -9.76
C TYR A 252 -1.22 -14.79 -10.02
N THR A 253 -0.14 -14.49 -10.75
CA THR A 253 0.24 -13.11 -11.09
C THR A 253 -0.70 -12.46 -12.10
N ASN A 254 -1.32 -13.25 -12.96
CA ASN A 254 -2.30 -12.82 -13.98
C ASN A 254 -3.73 -12.65 -13.42
N SER A 255 -3.96 -12.95 -12.14
CA SER A 255 -5.26 -12.76 -11.49
C SER A 255 -5.57 -11.28 -11.25
N ILE A 256 -6.85 -10.87 -11.40
CA ILE A 256 -7.27 -9.51 -11.04
C ILE A 256 -7.21 -9.25 -9.53
N TYR A 257 -7.23 -10.33 -8.74
CA TYR A 257 -7.27 -10.29 -7.27
C TYR A 257 -5.89 -10.07 -6.65
N THR A 258 -4.81 -10.25 -7.44
CA THR A 258 -3.44 -10.07 -7.00
C THR A 258 -2.87 -8.76 -7.56
N VAL A 259 -1.92 -8.19 -6.82
CA VAL A 259 -1.09 -7.08 -7.27
C VAL A 259 0.25 -7.68 -7.70
N SER A 260 0.43 -7.85 -9.01
CA SER A 260 1.69 -8.33 -9.56
C SER A 260 2.76 -7.24 -9.56
N VAL A 261 3.92 -7.57 -8.98
CA VAL A 261 5.04 -6.65 -8.75
C VAL A 261 6.27 -7.14 -9.50
N GLY A 262 6.75 -6.30 -10.43
CA GLY A 262 8.01 -6.51 -11.15
C GLY A 262 9.24 -6.03 -10.38
N SER A 263 10.42 -6.22 -10.96
CA SER A 263 11.71 -5.83 -10.37
C SER A 263 12.52 -4.87 -11.22
N VAL A 264 13.23 -3.97 -10.55
CA VAL A 264 14.28 -3.15 -11.18
C VAL A 264 15.57 -3.17 -10.36
N LEU A 265 16.72 -3.11 -11.04
CA LEU A 265 18.02 -2.93 -10.40
C LEU A 265 18.22 -1.47 -9.96
N ALA A 266 19.19 -1.24 -9.06
CA ALA A 266 19.59 0.11 -8.64
C ALA A 266 19.94 1.05 -9.82
N SER A 267 20.39 0.50 -10.95
CA SER A 267 20.72 1.25 -12.17
C SER A 267 19.51 1.69 -13.00
N GLY A 268 18.28 1.34 -12.59
CA GLY A 268 17.07 1.58 -13.38
C GLY A 268 16.88 0.59 -14.55
N ARG A 269 17.76 -0.41 -14.67
CA ARG A 269 17.68 -1.46 -15.71
C ARG A 269 16.90 -2.66 -15.20
N ARG A 270 16.25 -3.37 -16.13
CA ARG A 270 15.56 -4.62 -15.82
C ARG A 270 16.57 -5.70 -15.43
N PRO A 271 16.29 -6.52 -14.40
CA PRO A 271 17.07 -7.72 -14.15
C PRO A 271 16.88 -8.74 -15.28
N TRP A 272 17.84 -9.65 -15.45
CA TRP A 272 17.78 -10.69 -16.47
C TRP A 272 16.72 -11.76 -16.15
N TYR A 273 16.41 -11.98 -14.87
CA TYR A 273 15.41 -12.94 -14.42
C TYR A 273 13.98 -12.39 -14.49
N GLY A 274 13.79 -11.07 -14.54
CA GLY A 274 12.45 -10.49 -14.43
C GLY A 274 11.60 -10.81 -15.65
N GLU A 275 10.45 -11.43 -15.42
CA GLU A 275 9.43 -11.66 -16.45
C GLU A 275 8.68 -10.38 -16.78
N GLY A 276 8.20 -10.28 -18.03
CA GLY A 276 7.34 -9.18 -18.46
C GLY A 276 5.99 -9.70 -18.94
N CYS A 277 4.91 -9.05 -18.52
CA CYS A 277 3.57 -9.32 -18.99
C CYS A 277 2.65 -8.11 -18.71
N SER A 278 1.45 -8.13 -19.29
CA SER A 278 0.50 -7.03 -19.12
C SER A 278 -0.24 -7.01 -17.77
N ALA A 279 -0.04 -8.03 -16.93
CA ALA A 279 -0.61 -8.10 -15.59
C ALA A 279 0.18 -7.33 -14.52
N ILE A 280 1.47 -7.03 -14.77
CA ILE A 280 2.31 -6.29 -13.82
C ILE A 280 1.70 -4.90 -13.58
N LEU A 281 1.41 -4.57 -12.33
CA LEU A 281 0.81 -3.28 -11.96
C LEU A 281 1.87 -2.24 -11.63
N THR A 282 2.94 -2.64 -10.94
CA THR A 282 4.00 -1.76 -10.45
C THR A 282 5.33 -2.49 -10.33
N THR A 283 6.37 -1.80 -9.90
CA THR A 283 7.71 -2.34 -9.69
C THR A 283 8.34 -1.75 -8.44
N THR A 284 9.15 -2.55 -7.76
CA THR A 284 10.06 -2.11 -6.71
C THR A 284 11.48 -2.56 -7.00
N TYR A 285 12.42 -2.13 -6.15
CA TYR A 285 13.80 -2.54 -6.29
C TYR A 285 14.01 -3.99 -5.91
N SER A 286 14.92 -4.63 -6.64
CA SER A 286 15.56 -5.87 -6.25
C SER A 286 16.97 -5.89 -6.81
N SER A 287 17.60 -7.05 -6.82
CA SER A 287 18.98 -7.23 -7.24
C SER A 287 19.18 -8.59 -7.90
N ARG A 288 20.36 -8.79 -8.47
CA ARG A 288 20.86 -10.08 -9.01
C ARG A 288 22.08 -10.49 -8.21
N THR A 289 22.44 -11.76 -8.27
CA THR A 289 23.62 -12.33 -7.57
C THR A 289 24.94 -11.61 -7.88
N THR A 290 25.05 -10.96 -9.04
CA THR A 290 26.23 -10.18 -9.47
C THR A 290 26.10 -8.67 -9.28
N SER A 291 25.03 -8.18 -8.64
CA SER A 291 24.90 -6.77 -8.29
C SER A 291 25.89 -6.38 -7.19
N GLU A 292 26.44 -5.18 -7.27
CA GLU A 292 27.28 -4.59 -6.21
C GLU A 292 26.48 -4.34 -4.92
N VAL A 293 25.20 -3.96 -5.09
CA VAL A 293 24.25 -3.79 -3.99
C VAL A 293 23.08 -4.75 -4.17
N GLN A 294 22.67 -5.39 -3.08
CA GLN A 294 21.59 -6.36 -3.04
C GLN A 294 20.59 -5.98 -1.94
N ILE A 295 19.53 -6.78 -1.79
CA ILE A 295 18.53 -6.51 -0.76
C ILE A 295 19.07 -6.97 0.60
N VAL A 296 18.95 -6.06 1.56
CA VAL A 296 19.42 -6.21 2.94
C VAL A 296 18.23 -6.49 3.83
N THR A 297 18.25 -7.60 4.57
CA THR A 297 17.14 -8.06 5.42
C THR A 297 17.62 -9.08 6.47
N THR A 298 16.71 -9.61 7.27
CA THR A 298 16.91 -10.74 8.21
C THR A 298 17.21 -12.04 7.46
N ASP A 299 17.83 -13.01 8.12
CA ASP A 299 18.15 -14.33 7.55
C ASP A 299 17.96 -15.42 8.61
N LEU A 300 17.93 -16.69 8.19
CA LEU A 300 17.90 -17.80 9.15
C LEU A 300 19.09 -17.78 10.11
N HIS A 301 18.93 -18.51 11.22
CA HIS A 301 19.90 -18.63 12.30
C HIS A 301 20.13 -17.30 13.00
N HIS A 302 19.07 -16.51 13.14
CA HIS A 302 19.07 -15.19 13.77
C HIS A 302 20.06 -14.22 13.08
N GLY A 303 20.27 -14.42 11.77
CA GLY A 303 21.28 -13.76 10.97
C GLY A 303 20.76 -12.53 10.23
N CYS A 304 21.68 -11.81 9.59
CA CYS A 304 21.34 -10.75 8.65
C CYS A 304 21.96 -11.08 7.30
N THR A 305 21.28 -10.75 6.21
CA THR A 305 21.80 -10.93 4.85
C THR A 305 21.79 -9.62 4.09
N ASP A 306 22.86 -9.35 3.34
CA ASP A 306 22.91 -8.31 2.32
C ASP A 306 22.93 -8.95 0.92
N LYS A 307 22.35 -10.15 0.79
CA LYS A 307 22.38 -10.97 -0.43
C LYS A 307 21.04 -11.54 -0.88
N HIS A 308 19.94 -10.87 -0.56
CA HIS A 308 18.63 -11.28 -1.07
C HIS A 308 18.38 -10.70 -2.48
N THR A 309 17.81 -11.51 -3.38
CA THR A 309 17.72 -11.26 -4.84
C THR A 309 16.44 -11.88 -5.41
N GLY A 310 16.06 -11.48 -6.64
CA GLY A 310 14.91 -12.05 -7.37
C GLY A 310 13.64 -11.19 -7.27
N THR A 311 12.63 -11.45 -8.09
CA THR A 311 11.31 -10.80 -7.95
C THR A 311 10.67 -11.05 -6.59
N SER A 312 11.06 -12.13 -5.93
CA SER A 312 10.64 -12.46 -4.58
C SER A 312 11.02 -11.44 -3.50
N ALA A 313 12.06 -10.63 -3.73
CA ALA A 313 12.41 -9.50 -2.86
C ALA A 313 11.63 -8.22 -3.19
N SER A 314 11.02 -8.12 -4.38
CA SER A 314 10.22 -6.95 -4.76
C SER A 314 8.83 -6.97 -4.12
N ALA A 315 8.15 -8.12 -4.13
CA ALA A 315 6.81 -8.23 -3.56
C ALA A 315 6.71 -7.84 -2.07
N PRO A 316 7.62 -8.27 -1.17
CA PRO A 316 7.62 -7.85 0.23
C PRO A 316 7.82 -6.35 0.44
N LEU A 317 8.69 -5.70 -0.36
CA LEU A 317 8.84 -4.25 -0.32
C LEU A 317 7.53 -3.54 -0.67
N ALA A 318 6.87 -3.97 -1.75
CA ALA A 318 5.57 -3.44 -2.13
C ALA A 318 4.50 -3.69 -1.05
N ALA A 319 4.49 -4.88 -0.42
CA ALA A 319 3.60 -5.21 0.68
C ALA A 319 3.80 -4.29 1.90
N GLY A 320 5.05 -3.99 2.26
CA GLY A 320 5.37 -3.00 3.29
C GLY A 320 4.89 -1.60 2.93
N MET A 321 5.07 -1.17 1.68
CA MET A 321 4.60 0.15 1.22
C MET A 321 3.07 0.26 1.26
N VAL A 322 2.37 -0.82 0.91
CA VAL A 322 0.91 -0.92 1.03
C VAL A 322 0.47 -0.91 2.49
N ALA A 323 1.23 -1.52 3.41
CA ALA A 323 0.94 -1.43 4.84
C ALA A 323 1.01 0.02 5.35
N LEU A 324 1.98 0.81 4.90
CA LEU A 324 2.04 2.24 5.22
C LEU A 324 0.80 2.99 4.70
N ALA A 325 0.31 2.64 3.51
CA ALA A 325 -0.90 3.23 2.93
C ALA A 325 -2.18 2.85 3.70
N LEU A 326 -2.27 1.60 4.17
CA LEU A 326 -3.39 1.11 4.98
C LEU A 326 -3.43 1.73 6.37
N GLU A 327 -2.28 1.97 7.01
CA GLU A 327 -2.25 2.74 8.25
C GLU A 327 -2.80 4.15 8.04
N ALA A 328 -2.46 4.76 6.90
CA ALA A 328 -2.93 6.08 6.55
C ALA A 328 -4.44 6.15 6.24
N ASN A 329 -5.00 5.07 5.70
CA ASN A 329 -6.43 4.93 5.47
C ASN A 329 -6.87 3.45 5.56
N PRO A 330 -7.33 3.00 6.75
CA PRO A 330 -7.74 1.61 6.96
C PRO A 330 -8.98 1.19 6.16
N ALA A 331 -9.74 2.16 5.63
CA ALA A 331 -10.97 1.92 4.87
C ALA A 331 -10.73 1.65 3.38
N LEU A 332 -9.49 1.64 2.91
CA LEU A 332 -9.16 1.30 1.52
C LEU A 332 -9.54 -0.14 1.21
N THR A 333 -10.30 -0.32 0.13
CA THR A 333 -10.59 -1.64 -0.44
C THR A 333 -9.39 -2.19 -1.21
N TRP A 334 -9.42 -3.49 -1.54
CA TRP A 334 -8.41 -4.11 -2.40
C TRP A 334 -8.28 -3.39 -3.77
N ARG A 335 -9.40 -2.92 -4.35
CA ARG A 335 -9.42 -2.14 -5.60
C ARG A 335 -8.87 -0.74 -5.42
N ASP A 336 -9.24 -0.05 -4.34
CA ASP A 336 -8.75 1.30 -4.06
C ASP A 336 -7.21 1.33 -4.00
N LEU A 337 -6.60 0.30 -3.40
CA LEU A 337 -5.15 0.17 -3.39
C LEU A 337 -4.54 -0.01 -4.78
N GLN A 338 -5.16 -0.82 -5.65
CA GLN A 338 -4.69 -0.93 -7.03
C GLN A 338 -4.80 0.42 -7.78
N HIS A 339 -5.90 1.15 -7.62
CA HIS A 339 -6.04 2.51 -8.18
C HIS A 339 -4.97 3.48 -7.68
N LEU A 340 -4.62 3.39 -6.39
CA LEU A 340 -3.58 4.21 -5.79
C LEU A 340 -2.20 3.84 -6.34
N ILE A 341 -1.87 2.54 -6.42
CA ILE A 341 -0.61 2.03 -6.97
C ILE A 341 -0.40 2.50 -8.42
N VAL A 342 -1.42 2.42 -9.27
CA VAL A 342 -1.36 2.93 -10.65
C VAL A 342 -0.98 4.41 -10.70
N ARG A 343 -1.43 5.22 -9.74
CA ARG A 343 -1.24 6.68 -9.72
C ARG A 343 0.00 7.12 -8.95
N SER A 344 0.49 6.31 -8.00
CA SER A 344 1.69 6.58 -7.22
C SER A 344 2.95 5.96 -7.81
N SER A 345 2.83 5.13 -8.87
CA SER A 345 3.97 4.58 -9.58
C SER A 345 4.58 5.59 -10.55
N LYS A 346 5.92 5.58 -10.66
CA LYS A 346 6.70 6.54 -11.43
C LYS A 346 7.53 5.85 -12.52
N PRO A 347 7.27 6.15 -13.81
CA PRO A 347 8.08 5.63 -14.92
C PRO A 347 9.49 6.24 -15.00
N ALA A 348 9.69 7.42 -14.40
CA ALA A 348 10.95 8.15 -14.49
C ALA A 348 12.12 7.28 -13.97
N HIS A 349 13.26 7.34 -14.67
CA HIS A 349 14.49 6.59 -14.38
C HIS A 349 14.49 5.08 -14.73
N LEU A 350 13.36 4.51 -15.13
CA LEU A 350 13.27 3.11 -15.55
C LEU A 350 13.52 2.94 -17.05
N GLN A 351 14.46 2.07 -17.40
CA GLN A 351 14.89 1.83 -18.78
C GLN A 351 14.14 0.64 -19.38
N ALA A 352 13.16 0.92 -20.23
CA ALA A 352 12.49 -0.08 -21.06
C ALA A 352 12.20 0.48 -22.47
N GLU A 353 12.28 -0.37 -23.48
CA GLU A 353 12.02 -0.01 -24.87
C GLU A 353 10.51 0.01 -25.18
N ASP A 354 9.69 -0.61 -24.34
CA ASP A 354 8.26 -0.83 -24.57
C ASP A 354 7.35 0.16 -23.84
N TRP A 355 7.90 1.23 -23.24
CA TRP A 355 7.11 2.29 -22.62
C TRP A 355 6.14 2.90 -23.64
N ALA A 356 4.84 2.75 -23.39
CA ALA A 356 3.78 3.33 -24.21
C ALA A 356 2.84 4.18 -23.36
N ALA A 357 2.32 5.27 -23.91
CA ALA A 357 1.22 6.00 -23.28
C ALA A 357 -0.10 5.30 -23.60
N ASN A 358 -0.90 5.03 -22.58
CA ASN A 358 -2.25 4.50 -22.75
C ASN A 358 -3.26 5.60 -23.14
N GLY A 359 -4.53 5.25 -23.31
CA GLY A 359 -5.58 6.14 -23.82
C GLY A 359 -5.87 7.35 -22.95
N VAL A 360 -5.49 7.30 -21.66
CA VAL A 360 -5.61 8.41 -20.71
C VAL A 360 -4.27 9.10 -20.43
N GLY A 361 -3.23 8.78 -21.20
CA GLY A 361 -1.94 9.46 -21.19
C GLY A 361 -0.93 8.96 -20.15
N ARG A 362 -1.19 7.83 -19.47
CA ARG A 362 -0.22 7.25 -18.53
C ARG A 362 0.78 6.35 -19.26
N LYS A 363 2.06 6.47 -18.91
CA LYS A 363 3.07 5.54 -19.41
C LYS A 363 2.96 4.20 -18.69
N VAL A 364 2.94 3.12 -19.46
CA VAL A 364 2.91 1.74 -18.97
C VAL A 364 3.90 0.88 -19.77
N SER A 365 4.51 -0.10 -19.11
CA SER A 365 5.47 -1.06 -19.69
C SER A 365 5.11 -2.46 -19.20
N HIS A 366 5.28 -3.49 -20.04
CA HIS A 366 5.08 -4.89 -19.66
C HIS A 366 6.15 -5.37 -18.68
N HIS A 367 7.28 -4.66 -18.53
CA HIS A 367 8.32 -4.98 -17.57
C HIS A 367 8.15 -4.26 -16.23
N TYR A 368 7.47 -3.11 -16.23
CA TYR A 368 7.42 -2.23 -15.07
C TYR A 368 6.01 -1.84 -14.60
N GLY A 369 4.96 -2.29 -15.29
CA GLY A 369 3.61 -1.80 -15.10
C GLY A 369 3.59 -0.26 -15.24
N TYR A 370 3.01 0.41 -14.25
CA TYR A 370 2.97 1.88 -14.18
C TYR A 370 4.27 2.52 -13.65
N GLY A 371 5.29 1.73 -13.31
CA GLY A 371 6.62 2.18 -12.91
C GLY A 371 6.96 1.90 -11.46
N LEU A 372 7.98 2.60 -10.95
CA LEU A 372 8.52 2.41 -9.62
C LEU A 372 7.54 2.95 -8.57
N LEU A 373 7.15 2.12 -7.61
CA LEU A 373 6.22 2.55 -6.56
C LEU A 373 6.87 3.63 -5.68
N ASP A 374 6.13 4.69 -5.38
CA ASP A 374 6.57 5.78 -4.48
C ASP A 374 5.73 5.76 -3.20
N SER A 375 6.35 5.38 -2.07
CA SER A 375 5.64 5.22 -0.80
C SER A 375 5.12 6.55 -0.25
N GLY A 376 5.94 7.60 -0.33
CA GLY A 376 5.56 8.93 0.15
C GLY A 376 4.37 9.51 -0.60
N LEU A 377 4.27 9.26 -1.90
CA LEU A 377 3.12 9.63 -2.74
C LEU A 377 1.92 8.72 -2.48
N LEU A 378 2.13 7.40 -2.39
CA LEU A 378 1.08 6.42 -2.10
C LEU A 378 0.33 6.76 -0.81
N VAL A 379 1.05 7.05 0.27
CA VAL A 379 0.49 7.44 1.58
C VAL A 379 -0.29 8.76 1.51
N GLU A 380 0.20 9.77 0.78
CA GLU A 380 -0.55 11.03 0.63
C GLU A 380 -1.83 10.84 -0.15
N MET A 381 -1.78 10.06 -1.22
CA MET A 381 -2.96 9.76 -2.01
C MET A 381 -3.96 8.95 -1.18
N ALA A 382 -3.50 7.99 -0.37
CA ALA A 382 -4.34 7.18 0.52
C ALA A 382 -5.16 8.04 1.50
N LYS A 383 -4.54 9.04 2.13
CA LYS A 383 -5.21 9.97 3.08
C LYS A 383 -6.35 10.76 2.43
N ALA A 384 -6.19 11.11 1.16
CA ALA A 384 -7.18 11.90 0.41
C ALA A 384 -8.14 11.03 -0.42
N TRP A 385 -7.92 9.72 -0.48
CA TRP A 385 -8.66 8.83 -1.35
C TRP A 385 -10.11 8.68 -0.90
N ARG A 386 -11.02 8.93 -1.83
CA ARG A 386 -12.43 8.59 -1.67
C ARG A 386 -12.63 7.19 -2.25
N GLY A 387 -13.30 6.30 -1.52
CA GLY A 387 -13.59 4.95 -1.98
C GLY A 387 -14.16 4.93 -3.40
N THR A 388 -13.78 3.93 -4.18
CA THR A 388 -14.32 3.68 -5.51
C THR A 388 -15.72 3.09 -5.42
N GLN A 389 -16.59 3.40 -6.40
CA GLN A 389 -17.88 2.75 -6.57
C GLN A 389 -17.71 1.22 -6.74
N PRO A 390 -18.77 0.43 -6.49
CA PRO A 390 -18.76 -1.01 -6.69
C PRO A 390 -18.28 -1.41 -8.08
N GLN A 391 -17.48 -2.48 -8.14
CA GLN A 391 -16.98 -3.02 -9.40
C GLN A 391 -18.14 -3.47 -10.30
N GLN A 392 -18.08 -3.08 -11.56
CA GLN A 392 -18.95 -3.54 -12.63
C GLN A 392 -18.17 -4.51 -13.52
N ARG A 393 -18.86 -5.51 -14.07
CA ARG A 393 -18.27 -6.47 -15.00
C ARG A 393 -19.13 -6.59 -16.25
N CYS A 394 -18.57 -6.34 -17.42
CA CYS A 394 -19.22 -6.65 -18.70
C CYS A 394 -18.48 -7.79 -19.40
N SER A 395 -19.20 -8.81 -19.88
CA SER A 395 -18.61 -9.94 -20.60
C SER A 395 -19.20 -10.04 -22.00
N VAL A 396 -18.35 -10.00 -23.03
CA VAL A 396 -18.76 -10.02 -24.43
C VAL A 396 -18.23 -11.28 -25.11
N LYS A 397 -19.13 -12.11 -25.64
CA LYS A 397 -18.77 -13.23 -26.50
C LYS A 397 -18.43 -12.70 -27.90
N VAL A 398 -17.15 -12.73 -28.25
CA VAL A 398 -16.66 -12.16 -29.50
C VAL A 398 -16.78 -13.15 -30.65
N LEU A 399 -16.49 -14.42 -30.37
CA LEU A 399 -16.48 -15.47 -31.39
C LEU A 399 -17.75 -16.33 -31.33
N HIS A 400 -18.44 -16.45 -32.47
CA HIS A 400 -19.65 -17.26 -32.62
C HIS A 400 -19.40 -18.58 -33.36
N SER A 401 -18.32 -18.65 -34.14
CA SER A 401 -17.89 -19.84 -34.89
C SER A 401 -16.36 -19.93 -34.90
N PRO A 402 -15.76 -21.13 -34.86
CA PRO A 402 -14.31 -21.28 -34.88
C PRO A 402 -13.63 -20.58 -36.06
N ARG A 403 -12.41 -20.10 -35.85
CA ARG A 403 -11.60 -19.40 -36.88
C ARG A 403 -10.20 -19.96 -36.96
N ASN A 404 -9.74 -20.20 -38.19
CA ASN A 404 -8.37 -20.60 -38.45
C ASN A 404 -7.41 -19.46 -38.11
N ILE A 405 -6.32 -19.79 -37.42
CA ILE A 405 -5.31 -18.80 -37.02
C ILE A 405 -4.32 -18.56 -38.17
N GLY A 406 -3.82 -19.63 -38.79
CA GLY A 406 -2.82 -19.53 -39.86
C GLY A 406 -1.55 -18.82 -39.37
N SER A 407 -0.98 -17.93 -40.20
CA SER A 407 0.14 -17.07 -39.79
C SER A 407 -0.31 -15.86 -38.96
N LYS A 408 -1.52 -15.36 -39.19
CA LYS A 408 -2.07 -14.18 -38.53
C LYS A 408 -3.59 -14.19 -38.58
N LEU A 409 -4.21 -13.96 -37.41
CA LEU A 409 -5.64 -13.76 -37.26
C LEU A 409 -5.91 -12.44 -36.53
N THR A 410 -6.91 -11.70 -37.02
CA THR A 410 -7.41 -10.50 -36.36
C THR A 410 -8.91 -10.64 -36.15
N VAL A 411 -9.34 -10.40 -34.92
CA VAL A 411 -10.75 -10.48 -34.50
C VAL A 411 -11.10 -9.17 -33.81
N SER A 412 -12.13 -8.49 -34.32
CA SER A 412 -12.60 -7.23 -33.75
C SER A 412 -14.07 -7.34 -33.33
N THR A 413 -14.41 -6.65 -32.25
CA THR A 413 -15.79 -6.53 -31.76
C THR A 413 -16.06 -5.10 -31.31
N ASP A 414 -17.26 -4.61 -31.55
CA ASP A 414 -17.73 -3.39 -30.89
C ASP A 414 -18.30 -3.76 -29.52
N VAL A 415 -17.86 -3.05 -28.49
CA VAL A 415 -18.26 -3.27 -27.08
C VAL A 415 -19.19 -2.16 -26.58
N SER A 416 -19.66 -1.27 -27.47
CA SER A 416 -20.67 -0.25 -27.18
C SER A 416 -21.96 -0.81 -26.54
N VAL A 417 -22.25 -2.10 -26.73
CA VAL A 417 -23.37 -2.83 -26.11
C VAL A 417 -23.35 -2.75 -24.57
N CYS A 418 -22.17 -2.67 -23.94
CA CYS A 418 -22.04 -2.54 -22.49
C CYS A 418 -22.55 -1.19 -21.94
N SER A 419 -22.77 -0.17 -22.79
CA SER A 419 -23.24 1.14 -22.35
C SER A 419 -24.74 1.27 -22.13
N GLY A 420 -25.55 0.37 -22.71
CA GLY A 420 -27.01 0.37 -22.59
C GLY A 420 -27.56 -0.48 -21.44
N MET A 421 -26.69 -1.15 -20.69
CA MET A 421 -27.04 -2.06 -19.61
C MET A 421 -26.95 -1.37 -18.23
N THR A 422 -27.55 -1.98 -17.22
CA THR A 422 -27.48 -1.53 -15.81
C THR A 422 -26.04 -1.53 -15.25
N GLU A 423 -25.13 -2.27 -15.88
CA GLU A 423 -23.72 -2.47 -15.47
C GLU A 423 -22.74 -1.69 -16.37
N ARG A 424 -22.96 -0.38 -16.49
CA ARG A 424 -22.14 0.49 -17.34
C ARG A 424 -20.73 0.67 -16.74
N ILE A 425 -19.70 0.56 -17.59
CA ILE A 425 -18.31 0.89 -17.25
C ILE A 425 -17.89 2.16 -18.00
N ARG A 426 -17.43 3.19 -17.26
CA ARG A 426 -16.85 4.42 -17.81
C ARG A 426 -15.34 4.48 -17.71
N SER A 427 -14.79 3.90 -16.65
CA SER A 427 -13.36 3.80 -16.42
C SER A 427 -12.99 2.35 -16.14
N LEU A 428 -12.15 1.79 -16.99
CA LEU A 428 -11.64 0.43 -16.86
C LEU A 428 -10.69 0.26 -15.66
N GLU A 429 -10.67 -0.94 -15.12
CA GLU A 429 -9.66 -1.44 -14.17
C GLU A 429 -8.88 -2.56 -14.87
N HIS A 430 -9.41 -3.78 -14.82
CA HIS A 430 -8.83 -4.96 -15.46
C HIS A 430 -9.55 -5.30 -16.76
N VAL A 431 -8.80 -5.76 -17.76
CA VAL A 431 -9.34 -6.34 -18.98
C VAL A 431 -8.83 -7.77 -19.12
N GLN A 432 -9.73 -8.72 -19.33
CA GLN A 432 -9.39 -10.14 -19.47
C GLN A 432 -9.83 -10.69 -20.83
N VAL A 433 -8.95 -11.47 -21.45
CA VAL A 433 -9.20 -12.22 -22.69
C VAL A 433 -9.21 -13.70 -22.36
N GLN A 434 -10.41 -14.25 -22.20
CA GLN A 434 -10.62 -15.69 -22.00
C GLN A 434 -10.76 -16.36 -23.36
N LEU A 435 -9.91 -17.32 -23.66
CA LEU A 435 -9.91 -18.00 -24.96
C LEU A 435 -9.61 -19.49 -24.87
N SER A 436 -10.13 -20.21 -25.87
CA SER A 436 -9.74 -21.58 -26.17
C SER A 436 -9.21 -21.63 -27.59
N LEU A 437 -7.99 -22.13 -27.76
CA LEU A 437 -7.38 -22.33 -29.06
C LEU A 437 -6.48 -23.56 -29.08
N SER A 438 -6.39 -24.22 -30.23
CA SER A 438 -5.36 -25.19 -30.55
C SER A 438 -4.29 -24.55 -31.42
N TYR A 439 -3.03 -24.94 -31.21
CA TYR A 439 -1.92 -24.50 -32.03
C TYR A 439 -0.81 -25.55 -32.01
N SER A 440 -0.15 -25.78 -33.14
CA SER A 440 0.87 -26.83 -33.29
C SER A 440 2.13 -26.60 -32.45
N ARG A 441 2.44 -25.35 -32.09
CA ARG A 441 3.47 -25.01 -31.10
C ARG A 441 3.12 -23.71 -30.40
N ARG A 442 2.61 -23.81 -29.18
CA ARG A 442 2.03 -22.70 -28.41
C ARG A 442 2.99 -21.51 -28.25
N GLY A 443 4.28 -21.77 -28.02
CA GLY A 443 5.30 -20.74 -27.81
C GLY A 443 5.59 -19.82 -29.01
N ASP A 444 5.12 -20.18 -30.21
CA ASP A 444 5.30 -19.37 -31.41
C ASP A 444 4.25 -18.25 -31.54
N LEU A 445 3.15 -18.33 -30.77
CA LEU A 445 2.06 -17.37 -30.82
C LEU A 445 2.35 -16.12 -29.99
N VAL A 446 2.20 -14.97 -30.62
CA VAL A 446 2.09 -13.67 -29.95
C VAL A 446 0.65 -13.22 -29.99
N MET A 447 0.13 -12.79 -28.84
CA MET A 447 -1.21 -12.23 -28.74
C MET A 447 -1.17 -10.80 -28.25
N ALA A 448 -1.92 -9.92 -28.90
CA ALA A 448 -2.04 -8.52 -28.50
C ALA A 448 -3.49 -8.04 -28.60
N LEU A 449 -3.92 -7.28 -27.60
CA LEU A 449 -5.23 -6.64 -27.56
C LEU A 449 -5.06 -5.14 -27.74
N THR A 450 -5.90 -4.54 -28.58
CA THR A 450 -5.95 -3.09 -28.81
C THR A 450 -7.30 -2.54 -28.35
N SER A 451 -7.27 -1.51 -27.51
CA SER A 451 -8.48 -0.83 -27.02
C SER A 451 -9.02 0.20 -28.02
N PRO A 452 -10.27 0.66 -27.87
CA PRO A 452 -10.85 1.72 -28.71
C PRO A 452 -10.09 3.04 -28.64
N MET A 453 -9.38 3.30 -27.54
CA MET A 453 -8.56 4.49 -27.36
C MET A 453 -7.15 4.36 -27.97
N GLY A 454 -6.84 3.23 -28.61
CA GLY A 454 -5.60 3.01 -29.36
C GLY A 454 -4.46 2.38 -28.56
N THR A 455 -4.66 2.08 -27.28
CA THR A 455 -3.67 1.37 -26.46
C THR A 455 -3.53 -0.05 -26.95
N ARG A 456 -2.29 -0.51 -27.14
CA ARG A 456 -1.98 -1.89 -27.53
C ARG A 456 -1.22 -2.60 -26.41
N SER A 457 -1.79 -3.67 -25.87
CA SER A 457 -1.21 -4.51 -24.82
C SER A 457 -0.85 -5.88 -25.38
N THR A 458 0.40 -6.31 -25.20
CA THR A 458 0.85 -7.67 -25.55
C THR A 458 0.47 -8.60 -24.40
N LEU A 459 -0.38 -9.58 -24.69
CA LEU A 459 -0.89 -10.55 -23.72
C LEU A 459 0.04 -11.74 -23.55
N VAL A 460 0.74 -12.15 -24.61
CA VAL A 460 1.80 -13.16 -24.50
C VAL A 460 2.82 -12.90 -25.60
N THR A 461 4.09 -13.08 -25.25
CA THR A 461 5.25 -12.97 -26.15
C THR A 461 5.64 -14.33 -26.70
N VAL A 462 6.59 -14.36 -27.65
CA VAL A 462 7.21 -15.61 -28.08
C VAL A 462 7.89 -16.26 -26.89
N ARG A 463 7.60 -17.55 -26.65
CA ARG A 463 8.24 -18.38 -25.63
C ARG A 463 8.93 -19.57 -26.31
N PRO A 464 10.21 -19.44 -26.70
CA PRO A 464 10.87 -20.41 -27.59
C PRO A 464 10.90 -21.84 -27.04
N TYR A 465 10.90 -22.00 -25.73
CA TYR A 465 10.95 -23.32 -25.09
C TYR A 465 9.57 -23.99 -24.94
N ASP A 466 8.47 -23.25 -25.11
CA ASP A 466 7.12 -23.78 -25.09
C ASP A 466 6.77 -24.49 -26.40
N THR A 467 7.14 -25.77 -26.49
CA THR A 467 6.86 -26.65 -27.63
C THR A 467 5.49 -27.34 -27.56
N SER A 468 4.64 -26.95 -26.61
CA SER A 468 3.36 -27.61 -26.35
C SER A 468 2.38 -27.52 -27.53
N GLN A 469 1.72 -28.64 -27.84
CA GLN A 469 0.64 -28.72 -28.84
C GLN A 469 -0.75 -28.56 -28.21
N SER A 470 -0.81 -28.38 -26.88
CA SER A 470 -2.08 -28.32 -26.15
C SER A 470 -2.85 -27.02 -26.37
N GLY A 471 -2.19 -26.00 -26.95
CA GLY A 471 -2.73 -24.65 -27.08
C GLY A 471 -3.12 -24.05 -25.72
N TYR A 472 -4.14 -23.19 -25.73
CA TYR A 472 -4.73 -22.63 -24.52
C TYR A 472 -6.14 -23.17 -24.37
N LYS A 473 -6.48 -23.70 -23.20
CA LYS A 473 -7.81 -24.25 -22.91
C LYS A 473 -8.46 -23.40 -21.84
N ASP A 474 -9.46 -22.64 -22.25
CA ASP A 474 -10.18 -21.69 -21.39
C ASP A 474 -9.26 -20.77 -20.56
N TRP A 475 -8.10 -20.43 -21.13
CA TRP A 475 -7.11 -19.61 -20.45
C TRP A 475 -7.50 -18.14 -20.53
N THR A 476 -7.30 -17.42 -19.43
CA THR A 476 -7.70 -16.02 -19.31
C THR A 476 -6.46 -15.15 -19.18
N PHE A 477 -6.05 -14.45 -20.25
CA PHE A 477 -5.00 -13.43 -20.18
C PHE A 477 -5.54 -12.13 -19.58
N MET A 478 -4.77 -11.40 -18.79
CA MET A 478 -5.17 -10.14 -18.16
C MET A 478 -4.24 -8.99 -18.56
N SER A 479 -4.81 -7.78 -18.65
CA SER A 479 -4.05 -6.55 -18.83
C SER A 479 -4.57 -5.43 -17.94
N THR A 480 -3.62 -4.74 -17.30
CA THR A 480 -3.85 -3.51 -16.53
C THR A 480 -3.54 -2.25 -17.36
N HIS A 481 -3.08 -2.38 -18.60
CA HIS A 481 -2.57 -1.26 -19.40
C HIS A 481 -3.66 -0.27 -19.82
N PHE A 482 -4.92 -0.71 -19.79
CA PHE A 482 -6.10 0.05 -20.18
C PHE A 482 -6.74 0.81 -19.01
N TRP A 483 -6.08 0.89 -17.85
CA TRP A 483 -6.66 1.45 -16.62
C TRP A 483 -7.13 2.90 -16.81
N ASP A 484 -8.36 3.15 -16.34
CA ASP A 484 -9.21 4.33 -16.50
C ASP A 484 -9.67 4.67 -17.93
N GLU A 485 -9.32 3.88 -18.95
CA GLU A 485 -9.84 4.11 -20.30
C GLU A 485 -11.35 3.89 -20.38
N ASN A 486 -11.99 4.61 -21.30
CA ASN A 486 -13.37 4.35 -21.67
C ASN A 486 -13.42 3.12 -22.61
N PRO A 487 -14.14 2.05 -22.24
CA PRO A 487 -14.14 0.82 -23.02
C PRO A 487 -14.97 0.86 -24.31
N ASN A 488 -15.71 1.95 -24.56
CA ASN A 488 -16.65 2.01 -25.68
C ASN A 488 -15.96 2.09 -27.04
N GLY A 489 -16.40 1.23 -27.95
CA GLY A 489 -15.95 1.16 -29.34
C GLY A 489 -15.32 -0.18 -29.66
N THR A 490 -14.50 -0.18 -30.70
CA THR A 490 -13.96 -1.41 -31.29
C THR A 490 -12.72 -1.89 -30.55
N TRP A 491 -12.80 -3.09 -29.98
CA TRP A 491 -11.66 -3.84 -29.47
C TRP A 491 -11.12 -4.78 -30.54
N THR A 492 -9.80 -4.93 -30.62
CA THR A 492 -9.16 -5.78 -31.62
C THR A 492 -8.13 -6.72 -30.98
N LEU A 493 -8.38 -8.03 -31.07
CA LEU A 493 -7.45 -9.08 -30.72
C LEU A 493 -6.67 -9.53 -31.96
N GLN A 494 -5.35 -9.58 -31.84
CA GLN A 494 -4.43 -10.06 -32.87
C GLN A 494 -3.69 -11.29 -32.35
N LEU A 495 -3.74 -12.39 -33.11
CA LEU A 495 -2.94 -13.59 -32.91
C LEU A 495 -1.99 -13.68 -34.11
N GLU A 496 -0.69 -13.81 -33.87
CA GLU A 496 0.32 -13.83 -34.92
C GLU A 496 1.40 -14.86 -34.59
N ASN A 497 1.78 -15.68 -35.57
CA ASN A 497 2.96 -16.52 -35.46
C ASN A 497 4.21 -15.65 -35.63
N LYS A 498 5.00 -15.51 -34.55
CA LYS A 498 6.31 -14.83 -34.58
C LYS A 498 7.47 -15.74 -34.16
N GLY A 499 7.20 -17.02 -33.95
CA GLY A 499 8.23 -18.02 -33.67
C GLY A 499 8.73 -18.67 -34.95
N ASP A 500 8.60 -19.98 -35.05
CA ASP A 500 9.00 -20.73 -36.25
C ASP A 500 8.10 -20.42 -37.46
N ALA A 501 8.69 -19.87 -38.52
CA ALA A 501 8.01 -19.54 -39.77
C ALA A 501 7.41 -20.78 -40.49
N TYR A 502 8.00 -21.96 -40.28
CA TYR A 502 7.51 -23.22 -40.84
C TYR A 502 6.31 -23.77 -40.07
N ASN A 503 6.03 -23.23 -38.88
CA ASN A 503 4.86 -23.55 -38.08
C ASN A 503 3.59 -22.81 -38.56
N THR A 504 3.43 -22.67 -39.88
CA THR A 504 2.27 -22.06 -40.55
C THR A 504 1.58 -23.02 -41.52
N VAL A 505 2.27 -24.09 -41.95
CA VAL A 505 1.74 -25.15 -42.82
C VAL A 505 2.56 -26.44 -42.61
N LEU A 506 2.13 -27.31 -41.68
CA LEU A 506 2.58 -28.70 -41.63
C LEU A 506 1.40 -29.57 -42.07
N SER A 507 1.45 -30.02 -43.33
CA SER A 507 0.50 -30.95 -43.97
C SER A 507 -0.98 -30.55 -43.93
N LEU A 508 -1.49 -29.92 -44.98
CA LEU A 508 -2.92 -29.85 -45.38
C LEU A 508 -3.95 -29.34 -44.34
N LEU A 509 -3.55 -28.94 -43.12
CA LEU A 509 -4.40 -28.39 -42.06
C LEU A 509 -3.85 -27.04 -41.55
N PRO A 510 -4.71 -26.08 -41.17
CA PRO A 510 -4.27 -24.81 -40.57
C PRO A 510 -3.50 -25.06 -39.26
N SER A 511 -2.40 -24.33 -39.03
CA SER A 511 -1.54 -24.44 -37.82
C SER A 511 -2.21 -24.13 -36.49
N GLY A 512 -3.48 -23.75 -36.50
CA GLY A 512 -4.28 -23.62 -35.28
C GLY A 512 -5.68 -23.11 -35.53
N LEU A 513 -6.52 -23.30 -34.51
CA LEU A 513 -7.94 -22.99 -34.53
C LEU A 513 -8.31 -22.27 -33.23
N LEU A 514 -8.82 -21.05 -33.33
CA LEU A 514 -9.46 -20.33 -32.23
C LEU A 514 -10.92 -20.79 -32.15
N THR A 515 -11.32 -21.39 -31.03
CA THR A 515 -12.66 -21.97 -30.84
C THR A 515 -13.56 -21.15 -29.92
N SER A 516 -12.97 -20.42 -28.97
CA SER A 516 -13.69 -19.52 -28.06
C SER A 516 -12.89 -18.25 -27.81
N PHE A 517 -13.60 -17.12 -27.70
CA PHE A 517 -13.06 -15.85 -27.26
C PHE A 517 -14.17 -15.05 -26.55
N LEU A 518 -13.97 -14.83 -25.25
CA LEU A 518 -14.73 -13.92 -24.41
C LEU A 518 -13.83 -12.77 -23.95
N LEU A 519 -14.35 -11.55 -24.02
CA LEU A 519 -13.71 -10.36 -23.48
C LEU A 519 -14.44 -9.96 -22.20
N HIS A 520 -13.75 -9.95 -21.07
CA HIS A 520 -14.28 -9.43 -19.81
C HIS A 520 -13.66 -8.07 -19.52
N LEU A 521 -14.52 -7.10 -19.26
CA LEU A 521 -14.18 -5.76 -18.86
C LEU A 521 -14.60 -5.59 -17.41
N HIS A 522 -13.67 -5.15 -16.56
CA HIS A 522 -13.92 -4.79 -15.17
C HIS A 522 -13.67 -3.30 -15.00
N GLY A 523 -14.46 -2.64 -14.17
CA GLY A 523 -14.28 -1.23 -13.92
C GLY A 523 -15.40 -0.61 -13.11
N THR A 524 -15.60 0.69 -13.31
CA THR A 524 -16.59 1.48 -12.57
C THR A 524 -17.36 2.43 -13.51
N ASP A 525 -18.59 2.79 -13.14
CA ASP A 525 -19.37 3.86 -13.81
C ASP A 525 -18.86 5.27 -13.44
N GLU A 526 -17.87 5.37 -12.54
CA GLU A 526 -17.19 6.64 -12.27
C GLU A 526 -16.33 7.09 -13.45
N ASP A 527 -16.26 8.41 -13.67
CA ASP A 527 -15.20 9.01 -14.47
C ASP A 527 -13.95 9.22 -13.60
N MET A 528 -13.05 8.24 -13.61
CA MET A 528 -11.84 8.26 -12.81
C MET A 528 -10.79 9.26 -13.32
N THR A 529 -10.91 9.75 -14.56
CA THR A 529 -10.03 10.80 -15.11
C THR A 529 -10.40 12.19 -14.58
N SER A 530 -11.67 12.38 -14.20
CA SER A 530 -12.14 13.63 -13.58
C SER A 530 -11.67 13.82 -12.14
N ARG A 531 -11.24 12.74 -11.45
CA ARG A 531 -10.72 12.80 -10.08
C ARG A 531 -9.40 13.59 -10.07
N ARG A 532 -9.49 14.89 -9.77
CA ARG A 532 -8.32 15.76 -9.60
C ARG A 532 -7.59 15.39 -8.32
N PHE A 533 -6.47 14.69 -8.46
CA PHE A 533 -5.45 14.65 -7.43
C PHE A 533 -4.46 15.77 -7.74
N THR A 534 -4.53 16.86 -6.99
CA THR A 534 -3.42 17.80 -6.94
C THR A 534 -2.26 17.04 -6.34
N ALA A 535 -1.30 16.59 -7.16
CA ALA A 535 -0.02 16.13 -6.67
C ALA A 535 0.50 17.26 -5.76
N PRO A 536 0.64 17.03 -4.45
CA PRO A 536 1.27 18.04 -3.61
C PRO A 536 2.65 18.31 -4.19
N SER A 537 3.17 19.53 -4.04
CA SER A 537 4.59 19.78 -4.23
C SER A 537 5.30 18.83 -3.26
N MET A 538 5.76 17.68 -3.76
CA MET A 538 6.67 16.86 -3.00
C MET A 538 7.88 17.74 -2.80
N ASP A 539 8.17 18.10 -1.54
CA ASP A 539 9.44 18.72 -1.20
C ASP A 539 10.52 17.77 -1.74
N GLN A 540 11.14 18.16 -2.85
CA GLN A 540 12.23 17.41 -3.47
C GLN A 540 13.43 17.50 -2.53
N CYS A 541 13.40 16.61 -1.56
CA CYS A 541 14.36 16.53 -0.49
C CYS A 541 15.51 15.67 -0.96
N VAL A 542 16.63 16.28 -1.36
CA VAL A 542 17.79 15.52 -1.86
C VAL A 542 18.42 14.67 -0.75
N ARG A 543 18.40 15.17 0.49
CA ARG A 543 18.78 14.43 1.71
C ARG A 543 17.93 14.87 2.89
N ARG A 544 17.54 13.92 3.75
CA ARG A 544 16.90 14.19 5.04
C ARG A 544 17.91 13.98 6.16
N ASP A 545 17.93 14.90 7.12
CA ASP A 545 18.69 14.72 8.36
C ASP A 545 18.08 13.60 9.22
N VAL A 546 18.76 13.25 10.31
CA VAL A 546 18.27 12.25 11.26
C VAL A 546 16.88 12.56 11.83
N GLN A 547 16.45 13.84 11.85
CA GLN A 547 15.12 14.25 12.30
C GLN A 547 14.07 14.27 11.16
N GLY A 548 14.44 13.89 9.93
CA GLY A 548 13.57 13.88 8.75
C GLY A 548 13.43 15.24 8.04
N ALA A 549 14.16 16.27 8.48
CA ALA A 549 14.15 17.58 7.83
C ALA A 549 15.08 17.61 6.60
N CYS A 550 14.72 18.38 5.58
CA CYS A 550 15.51 18.43 4.34
C CYS A 550 16.81 19.21 4.50
N GLU A 551 17.92 18.55 4.21
CA GLU A 551 19.24 19.18 4.09
C GLU A 551 19.30 19.94 2.76
N GLY A 552 19.39 21.27 2.82
CA GLY A 552 19.55 22.12 1.63
C GLY A 552 18.56 23.28 1.49
N GLU A 553 17.52 23.37 2.32
CA GLU A 553 16.81 24.65 2.48
C GLU A 553 17.69 25.61 3.31
N SER A 554 18.49 26.42 2.61
CA SER A 554 18.80 27.74 3.15
C SER A 554 17.47 28.40 3.50
N LEU A 555 17.31 28.86 4.73
CA LEU A 555 16.23 29.75 5.16
C LEU A 555 16.11 30.94 4.18
N GLY A 556 15.38 30.73 3.10
CA GLY A 556 15.08 31.72 2.09
C GLY A 556 14.13 32.71 2.72
N ARG A 557 14.70 33.82 3.22
CA ARG A 557 14.06 35.09 3.57
C ARG A 557 12.56 34.97 3.88
N ARG A 558 12.23 34.80 5.16
CA ARG A 558 10.96 35.32 5.68
C ARG A 558 10.87 36.77 5.20
N GLY A 559 9.86 37.07 4.37
CA GLY A 559 9.60 38.40 3.86
C GLY A 559 9.65 39.39 5.01
N GLN A 560 10.60 40.33 4.92
CA GLN A 560 10.59 41.53 5.74
C GLN A 560 9.29 42.26 5.44
N CYS A 561 8.37 42.27 6.40
CA CYS A 561 7.29 43.25 6.40
C CYS A 561 7.92 44.60 6.72
N SER A 562 8.19 45.40 5.68
CA SER A 562 8.40 46.83 5.82
C SER A 562 7.04 47.52 5.91
N TRP A 563 6.71 48.07 7.07
CA TRP A 563 5.65 49.07 7.23
C TRP A 563 6.30 50.42 7.56
N PRO A 564 5.89 51.53 6.92
CA PRO A 564 6.19 52.85 7.44
C PRO A 564 5.20 53.22 8.56
N TRP A 565 5.76 53.88 9.57
CA TRP A 565 5.16 54.53 10.72
C TRP A 565 3.90 55.35 10.42
N VAL A 566 2.82 55.15 11.18
CA VAL A 566 2.02 56.17 11.93
C VAL A 566 1.19 55.44 13.01
N ALA A 567 1.23 55.90 14.26
CA ALA A 567 0.35 55.47 15.35
C ALA A 567 -0.95 56.32 15.37
N PRO A 568 -2.14 55.84 15.84
CA PRO A 568 -2.40 55.83 17.30
C PRO A 568 -3.41 54.79 17.86
N GLN A 569 -3.20 54.42 19.13
CA GLN A 569 -4.19 54.18 20.22
C GLN A 569 -5.26 53.04 20.14
N PRO A 570 -5.74 52.54 21.30
CA PRO A 570 -6.15 51.15 21.51
C PRO A 570 -7.66 50.91 21.48
N GLY A 571 -8.08 49.77 20.91
CA GLY A 571 -9.47 49.32 20.98
C GLY A 571 -9.69 47.97 20.31
N SER A 572 -9.94 46.95 21.14
CA SER A 572 -10.70 45.72 20.86
C SER A 572 -10.47 44.97 19.54
N CYS A 573 -9.79 43.83 19.59
CA CYS A 573 -10.04 42.71 18.67
C CYS A 573 -10.55 41.50 19.45
N HIS A 574 -11.87 41.46 19.67
CA HIS A 574 -12.58 40.18 19.78
C HIS A 574 -12.55 39.51 18.40
N HIS A 575 -12.05 38.27 18.30
CA HIS A 575 -12.31 37.42 17.15
C HIS A 575 -13.27 36.28 17.53
N PRO A 576 -14.25 35.94 16.67
CA PRO A 576 -15.36 35.06 17.01
C PRO A 576 -14.95 33.57 16.96
N SER A 577 -15.67 32.77 17.75
CA SER A 577 -15.69 31.32 17.72
C SER A 577 -15.75 30.75 16.30
N ALA A 578 -14.91 29.74 16.01
CA ALA A 578 -14.89 29.01 14.75
C ALA A 578 -16.22 28.27 14.51
N GLU A 579 -16.98 28.67 13.49
CA GLU A 579 -18.14 27.92 13.02
C GLU A 579 -17.70 26.81 12.05
N CYS A 580 -17.99 25.56 12.37
CA CYS A 580 -17.76 24.41 11.49
C CYS A 580 -18.82 24.36 10.38
N ARG A 581 -18.39 24.19 9.12
CA ARG A 581 -19.31 23.99 7.99
C ARG A 581 -19.97 22.60 8.08
N SER A 582 -21.28 22.54 7.87
CA SER A 582 -22.04 21.29 7.78
C SER A 582 -21.39 20.36 6.73
N PRO A 583 -21.17 19.06 7.02
CA PRO A 583 -21.80 18.25 8.08
C PRO A 583 -21.00 18.11 9.40
N LEU A 584 -19.94 18.89 9.61
CA LEU A 584 -19.01 18.71 10.73
C LEU A 584 -19.54 19.26 12.08
N TYR A 585 -19.15 18.62 13.17
CA TYR A 585 -19.40 19.03 14.55
C TYR A 585 -18.22 19.84 15.10
N ALA A 586 -18.49 20.96 15.76
CA ALA A 586 -17.47 21.68 16.49
C ALA A 586 -17.17 20.97 17.82
N TYR A 587 -15.89 20.63 18.04
CA TYR A 587 -15.40 20.09 19.30
C TYR A 587 -14.08 20.79 19.65
N GLN A 588 -14.07 21.47 20.80
CA GLN A 588 -12.96 22.34 21.22
C GLN A 588 -12.63 23.41 20.16
N ARG A 589 -11.51 23.28 19.44
CA ARG A 589 -11.07 24.19 18.37
C ARG A 589 -10.98 23.50 17.00
N SER A 590 -11.60 22.34 16.86
CA SER A 590 -11.54 21.49 15.66
C SER A 590 -12.95 21.14 15.16
N CYS A 591 -13.06 20.84 13.87
CA CYS A 591 -14.29 20.35 13.24
C CYS A 591 -14.14 18.85 12.96
N LEU A 592 -15.01 18.03 13.55
CA LEU A 592 -14.97 16.57 13.46
C LEU A 592 -16.21 16.05 12.72
N SER A 593 -16.09 14.91 12.01
CA SER A 593 -17.23 14.27 11.34
C SER A 593 -18.16 13.53 12.30
N TYR A 594 -17.70 13.22 13.51
CA TYR A 594 -18.47 12.62 14.61
C TYR A 594 -17.97 13.13 15.96
N CYS A 595 -18.77 12.97 17.02
CA CYS A 595 -18.37 13.34 18.37
C CYS A 595 -17.56 12.22 19.04
N PRO A 596 -16.37 12.53 19.60
CA PRO A 596 -15.52 11.53 20.24
C PRO A 596 -16.15 10.96 21.52
N PRO A 597 -15.65 9.82 22.05
CA PRO A 597 -16.07 9.28 23.34
C PRO A 597 -16.07 10.36 24.44
N HIS A 598 -16.98 10.22 25.40
CA HIS A 598 -17.35 11.23 26.40
C HIS A 598 -18.04 12.49 25.85
N SER A 599 -18.45 12.50 24.58
CA SER A 599 -19.29 13.55 24.01
C SER A 599 -20.37 13.00 23.09
N TYR A 600 -21.45 13.77 22.91
CA TYR A 600 -22.57 13.45 22.02
C TYR A 600 -22.91 14.65 21.14
N SER A 601 -23.61 14.40 20.03
CA SER A 601 -24.01 15.44 19.10
C SER A 601 -25.15 16.28 19.66
N GLN A 602 -24.95 17.60 19.73
CA GLN A 602 -25.97 18.54 20.13
C GLN A 602 -26.10 19.65 19.07
N THR A 603 -27.34 20.01 18.75
CA THR A 603 -27.61 21.16 17.87
C THR A 603 -27.89 22.37 18.75
N ARG A 604 -27.04 23.40 18.69
CA ARG A 604 -27.27 24.68 19.38
C ARG A 604 -27.83 25.71 18.41
N ARG A 605 -28.94 26.35 18.79
CA ARG A 605 -29.38 27.60 18.16
C ARG A 605 -28.59 28.75 18.77
N ALA A 606 -27.87 29.50 17.94
CA ALA A 606 -27.27 30.75 18.38
C ALA A 606 -28.38 31.79 18.58
N ALA A 607 -28.40 32.48 19.72
CA ALA A 607 -29.45 33.45 20.06
C ALA A 607 -29.49 34.69 19.15
N ALA A 608 -28.57 34.82 18.18
CA ALA A 608 -28.42 35.99 17.33
C ALA A 608 -28.49 35.72 15.81
N THR A 609 -28.57 34.46 15.36
CA THR A 609 -28.69 34.10 13.93
C THR A 609 -29.53 32.84 13.75
N ALA A 610 -30.29 32.75 12.66
CA ALA A 610 -31.15 31.60 12.34
C ALA A 610 -30.38 30.30 12.00
N ASN A 611 -29.05 30.26 12.17
CA ASN A 611 -28.22 29.12 11.87
C ASN A 611 -28.10 28.17 13.08
N THR A 612 -28.40 26.90 12.83
CA THR A 612 -28.19 25.80 13.78
C THR A 612 -26.76 25.28 13.68
N ALA A 613 -25.96 25.43 14.74
CA ALA A 613 -24.60 24.91 14.80
C ALA A 613 -24.60 23.51 15.45
N ARG A 614 -23.89 22.56 14.84
CA ARG A 614 -23.66 21.23 15.40
C ARG A 614 -22.40 21.26 16.27
N VAL A 615 -22.53 20.91 17.54
CA VAL A 615 -21.44 20.89 18.52
C VAL A 615 -21.41 19.54 19.23
N CYS A 616 -20.24 19.13 19.70
CA CYS A 616 -20.12 17.98 20.58
C CYS A 616 -20.20 18.44 22.04
N ALA A 617 -21.26 18.04 22.73
CA ALA A 617 -21.49 18.32 24.14
C ALA A 617 -21.02 17.14 24.99
N SER A 618 -20.54 17.41 26.21
CA SER A 618 -20.02 16.36 27.10
C SER A 618 -21.12 15.43 27.60
N CYS A 619 -20.80 14.14 27.69
CA CYS A 619 -21.63 13.12 28.36
C CYS A 619 -21.66 13.34 29.87
N HIS A 620 -22.61 12.68 30.55
CA HIS A 620 -22.54 12.53 32.00
C HIS A 620 -21.24 11.78 32.39
N PRO A 621 -20.54 12.15 33.49
CA PRO A 621 -19.26 11.54 33.86
C PRO A 621 -19.29 10.02 34.08
N SER A 622 -20.47 9.44 34.36
CA SER A 622 -20.65 7.99 34.50
C SER A 622 -20.68 7.24 33.17
N CYS A 623 -20.77 7.93 32.02
CA CYS A 623 -20.86 7.31 30.69
C CYS A 623 -19.52 7.41 29.92
N TYR A 624 -19.18 6.35 29.18
CA TYR A 624 -18.08 6.37 28.21
C TYR A 624 -18.54 6.86 26.83
N THR A 625 -19.71 6.41 26.37
CA THR A 625 -20.44 7.03 25.25
C THR A 625 -21.88 7.29 25.67
N CYS A 626 -22.52 8.29 25.08
CA CYS A 626 -23.88 8.68 25.45
C CYS A 626 -24.66 9.28 24.27
N GLN A 627 -25.99 9.33 24.40
CA GLN A 627 -26.88 10.06 23.49
C GLN A 627 -27.38 11.40 24.08
N GLY A 628 -27.00 11.72 25.32
CA GLY A 628 -27.45 12.91 26.03
C GLY A 628 -26.62 13.19 27.28
N ALA A 629 -26.89 14.32 27.93
CA ALA A 629 -26.13 14.77 29.11
C ALA A 629 -26.53 14.09 30.43
N SER A 630 -27.57 13.24 30.43
CA SER A 630 -28.07 12.58 31.64
C SER A 630 -27.29 11.30 31.96
N ALA A 631 -27.26 10.92 33.24
CA ALA A 631 -26.72 9.63 33.71
C ALA A 631 -27.47 8.41 33.14
N ASN A 632 -28.69 8.61 32.62
CA ASN A 632 -29.56 7.59 32.01
C ASN A 632 -29.55 7.67 30.47
N ASN A 633 -28.51 8.25 29.88
CA ASN A 633 -28.33 8.29 28.43
C ASN A 633 -27.02 7.62 27.97
N CYS A 634 -26.45 6.75 28.80
CA CYS A 634 -25.24 6.02 28.46
C CYS A 634 -25.53 4.98 27.36
N THR A 635 -24.64 4.89 26.38
CA THR A 635 -24.61 3.83 25.36
C THR A 635 -23.44 2.87 25.55
N ALA A 636 -22.45 3.26 26.35
CA ALA A 636 -21.39 2.39 26.85
C ALA A 636 -20.86 2.94 28.17
N CYS A 637 -20.41 2.05 29.05
CA CYS A 637 -19.84 2.41 30.35
C CYS A 637 -18.32 2.51 30.31
N PRO A 638 -17.70 3.31 31.22
CA PRO A 638 -16.26 3.33 31.39
C PRO A 638 -15.71 1.93 31.75
N PRO A 639 -14.40 1.69 31.55
CA PRO A 639 -13.78 0.42 31.92
C PRO A 639 -14.13 0.02 33.36
N ALA A 640 -14.59 -1.23 33.55
CA ALA A 640 -15.10 -1.82 34.80
C ALA A 640 -16.56 -1.46 35.21
N GLY A 641 -17.28 -0.62 34.47
CA GLY A 641 -18.72 -0.41 34.67
C GLY A 641 -19.57 -1.35 33.81
N THR A 642 -20.79 -1.67 34.28
CA THR A 642 -21.78 -2.47 33.53
C THR A 642 -22.94 -1.56 33.09
N LEU A 643 -23.38 -1.71 31.83
CA LEU A 643 -24.50 -0.94 31.29
C LEU A 643 -25.82 -1.64 31.63
N ASP A 644 -26.74 -0.91 32.25
CA ASP A 644 -28.13 -1.32 32.36
C ASP A 644 -28.88 -0.87 31.09
N GLU A 645 -29.27 -1.83 30.25
CA GLU A 645 -29.96 -1.57 28.99
C GLU A 645 -31.39 -1.02 29.17
N PHE A 646 -32.03 -1.23 30.33
CA PHE A 646 -33.37 -0.71 30.60
C PHE A 646 -33.33 0.75 31.07
N THR A 647 -32.39 1.09 31.93
CA THR A 647 -32.27 2.46 32.46
C THR A 647 -31.28 3.33 31.70
N HIS A 648 -30.54 2.75 30.74
CA HIS A 648 -29.44 3.38 30.01
C HIS A 648 -28.43 4.08 30.94
N SER A 649 -28.19 3.47 32.10
CA SER A 649 -27.30 3.98 33.14
C SER A 649 -26.13 3.03 33.36
N CYS A 650 -25.04 3.56 33.93
CA CYS A 650 -23.85 2.78 34.24
C CYS A 650 -23.73 2.56 35.74
N SER A 651 -23.63 1.30 36.16
CA SER A 651 -23.29 0.97 37.54
C SER A 651 -21.78 1.15 37.77
N PRO A 652 -21.36 1.74 38.90
CA PRO A 652 -19.97 1.63 39.34
C PRO A 652 -19.61 0.15 39.58
N PRO A 653 -18.32 -0.20 39.55
CA PRO A 653 -17.86 -1.55 39.86
C PRO A 653 -18.28 -2.01 41.26
#